data_AF-A0A1Q8RBB9-F1
#
_entry.id   AF-A0A1Q8RBB9-F1
#
_cell.length_a   1.000
_cell.length_b   1.000
_cell.length_c   1.000
_cell.angle_alpha   90.00
_cell.angle_beta   90.00
_cell.angle_gamma   90.00
#
_symmetry.space_group_name_H-M   'P 1'
#
loop_
_entity.id
_entity.type
_entity.pdbx_description
1 polymer ?
#
loop_
_entity_poly.entity_id
_entity_poly.type
_entity_poly.pdbx_seq_one_letter_code
_entity_poly.pdbx_strand_id
1 'polypeptide(L)'
;MAPPSEQPADHKKKVNLICKWEAMTLTPTRDASGAEVKDQDDTATAILKKKKKPNQLMVTDAVNDDNSIIALSENTMEALQLFRGDTVLVRGKKRKDTVLIVLADDELDDGSARINRVVRHNLRVKHGDMITIHPCPDIKYAKRIAVLPIADTVEGITGSLFDVFLAPYFREAYRPVRQGDLFIVRGGMRQVEFKVVEVDPPEYGIVAQDTVIHCEGEPIQRDEEEGNLNEVGYDDIGGCRKQMAQIREMVELPLRHPQLFKSIGIKPPRGVLLYGPPGTGKTLMARAVANETGAFFFLINGPEIMSKMAGESESNLRKAFEEAEKNSPAIIFIDEIDSIAPKREKTNGEVERRVVSQLLTLMDGMKARSNVVVMAATNRPNSIDPALRRFGRFDREVDIGIPDPTGRLEVLQIHTKNMKLSDDVDLEQIAAETHGYVGSDIAALCSEAAMQQIREKMDLIDLDEDTIDAEVLDSLGVTMENFRFALGVSNPSALREVAVVEVPNVRWEDIGGLEGVKAELQESVQYPVDHPEKFLKFGLSPSRGVLFYGPPGTGKTMLAKAVANECAANFISVKGPELLSMWFGESESNIRDIFDKARAAAPCIVFLDELDSIAKARGGSMGDAGGASDRVVNQLLTEMDGMTSKKNVFVIGATNRPEQLDPALCRPGRLDSLIYVPLPDQPARAGILKAQLRKTPVASDVDLDFIASKTHGFSGADLGFITQRAVKLAIKEAITADIQRTKAREAAGEEAMDEDDEDPVPELTKRHFEEAMQMARRSVSDVEIRRYEAFAQQMKNAGPGAYFKFPEGEGAANQAANSFGDAGNDDDLYD
;
A
#
# COMPACT_ATOMS: atom_id res chain seq x y z
N MET A 1 33.91 -36.13 -33.24
CA MET A 1 35.18 -35.89 -32.51
C MET A 1 34.81 -35.16 -31.22
N ALA A 2 35.29 -35.66 -30.08
CA ALA A 2 34.95 -35.23 -28.72
C ALA A 2 35.31 -33.75 -28.41
N PRO A 3 34.92 -33.19 -27.25
CA PRO A 3 33.55 -32.88 -26.80
C PRO A 3 33.39 -31.38 -26.46
N PRO A 4 32.17 -30.88 -26.19
CA PRO A 4 31.94 -29.51 -25.73
C PRO A 4 32.10 -29.40 -24.21
N SER A 5 32.92 -28.44 -23.77
CA SER A 5 33.13 -28.08 -22.37
C SER A 5 32.13 -27.03 -21.89
N GLU A 6 31.38 -27.43 -20.85
CA GLU A 6 30.92 -26.65 -19.68
C GLU A 6 29.89 -25.51 -19.81
N GLN A 7 28.89 -25.64 -18.92
CA GLN A 7 27.79 -24.74 -18.56
C GLN A 7 28.29 -23.47 -17.84
N PRO A 8 27.49 -22.38 -17.77
CA PRO A 8 27.62 -21.43 -16.67
C PRO A 8 26.58 -21.73 -15.59
N ALA A 9 26.95 -22.64 -14.67
CA ALA A 9 26.39 -22.66 -13.33
C ALA A 9 27.28 -21.78 -12.44
N ASP A 10 26.99 -20.48 -12.33
CA ASP A 10 27.83 -19.58 -11.50
C ASP A 10 27.07 -18.46 -10.77
N HIS A 11 25.85 -18.75 -10.30
CA HIS A 11 25.17 -17.88 -9.31
C HIS A 11 25.35 -18.34 -7.85
N LYS A 12 25.83 -19.58 -7.61
CA LYS A 12 26.08 -20.11 -6.25
C LYS A 12 27.52 -19.92 -5.73
N LYS A 13 28.49 -19.49 -6.55
CA LYS A 13 29.88 -19.22 -6.08
C LYS A 13 30.16 -17.76 -5.75
N LYS A 14 29.40 -16.78 -6.26
CA LYS A 14 29.61 -15.36 -5.92
C LYS A 14 29.10 -14.98 -4.53
N VAL A 15 28.10 -15.67 -4.00
CA VAL A 15 27.65 -15.46 -2.60
C VAL A 15 28.63 -16.08 -1.60
N ASN A 16 29.35 -17.15 -1.99
CA ASN A 16 30.35 -17.79 -1.15
C ASN A 16 31.76 -17.17 -1.20
N LEU A 17 32.01 -16.17 -2.05
CA LEU A 17 33.31 -15.46 -2.07
C LEU A 17 33.28 -14.15 -1.27
N ILE A 18 32.11 -13.52 -1.10
CA ILE A 18 31.96 -12.31 -0.28
C ILE A 18 31.92 -12.67 1.21
N CYS A 19 31.28 -13.78 1.58
CA CYS A 19 31.36 -14.32 2.95
C CYS A 19 32.75 -14.85 3.33
N LYS A 20 33.66 -15.07 2.37
CA LYS A 20 35.04 -15.53 2.65
C LYS A 20 36.07 -14.41 2.79
N TRP A 21 35.73 -13.18 2.43
CA TRP A 21 36.60 -12.02 2.65
C TRP A 21 36.29 -11.28 3.96
N GLU A 22 35.04 -11.30 4.44
CA GLU A 22 34.70 -10.76 5.76
C GLU A 22 35.00 -11.74 6.92
N ALA A 23 35.14 -13.04 6.62
CA ALA A 23 35.53 -14.05 7.62
C ALA A 23 37.06 -14.14 7.87
N MET A 24 37.88 -13.28 7.24
CA MET A 24 39.35 -13.37 7.29
C MET A 24 40.07 -12.19 7.98
N THR A 25 39.34 -11.33 8.71
CA THR A 25 39.91 -10.24 9.52
C THR A 25 39.46 -10.26 10.97
N LEU A 26 39.55 -11.42 11.62
CA LEU A 26 39.58 -11.52 13.08
C LEU A 26 40.91 -12.14 13.50
N THR A 27 41.97 -11.34 13.45
CA THR A 27 43.22 -11.67 14.16
C THR A 27 42.97 -11.58 15.66
N PRO A 28 43.35 -12.59 16.47
CA PRO A 28 43.29 -12.50 17.92
C PRO A 28 44.27 -11.40 18.37
N THR A 29 43.81 -10.49 19.21
CA THR A 29 44.67 -9.48 19.84
C THR A 29 45.73 -10.19 20.67
N ARG A 30 46.96 -10.26 20.15
CA ARG A 30 48.16 -10.71 20.87
C ARG A 30 48.84 -9.48 21.47
N ASP A 31 49.36 -9.60 22.68
CA ASP A 31 50.17 -8.54 23.27
C ASP A 31 51.52 -8.38 22.56
N ALA A 32 52.29 -7.35 22.92
CA ALA A 32 53.57 -7.02 22.28
C ALA A 32 54.65 -8.12 22.41
N SER A 33 54.38 -9.23 23.10
CA SER A 33 55.26 -10.39 23.24
C SER A 33 54.81 -11.61 22.43
N GLY A 34 53.65 -11.55 21.77
CA GLY A 34 53.18 -12.60 20.86
C GLY A 34 52.47 -13.78 21.55
N ALA A 35 52.12 -13.68 22.83
CA ALA A 35 51.30 -14.67 23.51
C ALA A 35 49.79 -14.42 23.27
N GLU A 36 49.00 -15.49 23.22
CA GLU A 36 47.54 -15.41 23.17
C GLU A 36 46.98 -14.89 24.50
N VAL A 37 46.14 -13.85 24.43
CA VAL A 37 45.46 -13.30 25.60
C VAL A 37 44.46 -14.34 26.08
N LYS A 38 44.78 -15.03 27.17
CA LYS A 38 43.78 -15.75 27.96
C LYS A 38 42.85 -14.70 28.55
N ASP A 39 41.55 -14.82 28.26
CA ASP A 39 40.51 -14.12 29.00
C ASP A 39 40.78 -14.33 30.49
N GLN A 40 41.18 -13.26 31.16
CA GLN A 40 41.22 -13.24 32.62
C GLN A 40 39.77 -13.32 33.07
N ASP A 41 39.34 -14.53 33.44
CA ASP A 41 38.14 -14.76 34.23
C ASP A 41 38.31 -14.00 35.55
N ASP A 42 37.88 -12.74 35.54
CA ASP A 42 37.79 -11.89 36.71
C ASP A 42 36.73 -12.48 37.64
N THR A 43 37.20 -13.33 38.55
CA THR A 43 36.44 -13.97 39.64
C THR A 43 35.65 -12.96 40.50
N ALA A 44 35.96 -11.66 40.40
CA ALA A 44 35.20 -10.57 41.02
C ALA A 44 33.84 -10.26 40.36
N THR A 45 33.62 -10.62 39.08
CA THR A 45 32.36 -10.30 38.35
C THR A 45 31.46 -11.51 38.09
N ALA A 46 31.91 -12.72 38.43
CA ALA A 46 31.13 -13.96 38.30
C ALA A 46 29.82 -13.95 39.11
N ILE A 47 29.75 -13.15 40.18
CA ILE A 47 28.59 -13.01 41.06
C ILE A 47 27.49 -12.13 40.42
N LEU A 48 27.85 -11.27 39.45
CA LEU A 48 26.94 -10.30 38.81
C LEU A 48 26.35 -10.77 37.48
N LYS A 49 26.94 -11.79 36.83
CA LYS A 49 26.31 -12.46 35.69
C LYS A 49 25.29 -13.45 36.23
N LYS A 50 24.04 -13.01 36.45
CA LYS A 50 22.91 -13.95 36.53
C LYS A 50 22.93 -14.79 35.25
N LYS A 51 23.40 -16.04 35.35
CA LYS A 51 23.27 -17.02 34.25
C LYS A 51 21.81 -17.04 33.85
N LYS A 52 21.46 -16.49 32.68
CA LYS A 52 20.12 -16.65 32.10
C LYS A 52 19.90 -18.16 32.01
N LYS A 53 18.85 -18.65 32.66
CA LYS A 53 18.55 -20.08 32.58
C LYS A 53 18.14 -20.37 31.12
N PRO A 54 18.65 -21.45 30.50
CA PRO A 54 18.35 -21.74 29.09
C PRO A 54 16.86 -21.97 28.84
N ASN A 55 16.11 -22.34 29.89
CA ASN A 55 14.69 -22.58 29.83
C ASN A 55 13.82 -21.33 30.02
N GLN A 56 14.42 -20.14 30.09
CA GLN A 56 13.69 -18.89 30.27
C GLN A 56 13.73 -18.09 28.97
N LEU A 57 12.59 -18.01 28.27
CA LEU A 57 12.48 -17.41 26.94
C LEU A 57 11.61 -16.16 26.96
N MET A 58 11.88 -15.24 26.05
CA MET A 58 11.12 -14.01 25.87
C MET A 58 9.99 -14.23 24.87
N VAL A 59 8.77 -13.81 25.23
CA VAL A 59 7.59 -13.96 24.38
C VAL A 59 7.62 -12.96 23.22
N THR A 60 7.49 -13.47 22.00
CA THR A 60 7.39 -12.70 20.75
C THR A 60 6.13 -13.05 19.97
N ASP A 61 5.87 -12.31 18.90
CA ASP A 61 4.67 -12.43 18.07
C ASP A 61 4.68 -13.70 17.20
N ALA A 62 3.52 -14.34 17.09
CA ALA A 62 3.37 -15.56 16.29
C ALA A 62 3.05 -15.24 14.84
N VAL A 63 3.70 -15.95 13.91
CA VAL A 63 3.36 -15.93 12.48
C VAL A 63 2.27 -16.96 12.18
N ASN A 64 2.22 -18.02 12.96
CA ASN A 64 1.21 -19.09 12.86
C ASN A 64 0.08 -18.82 13.87
N ASP A 65 -1.16 -18.89 13.39
CA ASP A 65 -2.38 -18.64 14.18
C ASP A 65 -2.89 -19.91 14.90
N ASP A 66 -2.11 -20.99 14.94
CA ASP A 66 -2.47 -22.19 15.67
C ASP A 66 -2.38 -21.97 17.20
N ASN A 67 -3.48 -22.29 17.91
CA ASN A 67 -3.60 -22.08 19.36
C ASN A 67 -2.75 -23.03 20.22
N SER A 68 -2.21 -24.11 19.66
CA SER A 68 -1.55 -25.19 20.39
C SER A 68 -0.04 -25.24 20.14
N ILE A 69 0.54 -24.25 19.44
CA ILE A 69 1.92 -24.28 18.97
C ILE A 69 2.78 -23.22 19.68
N ILE A 70 4.04 -23.59 19.95
CA ILE A 70 5.12 -22.70 20.33
C ILE A 70 6.28 -22.86 19.35
N ALA A 71 6.73 -21.77 18.74
CA ALA A 71 7.87 -21.79 17.82
C ALA A 71 9.15 -21.33 18.54
N LEU A 72 10.24 -22.09 18.35
CA LEU A 72 11.55 -21.89 18.97
C LEU A 72 12.65 -21.93 17.89
N SER A 73 13.78 -21.26 18.13
CA SER A 73 14.95 -21.39 17.25
C SER A 73 15.57 -22.79 17.37
N GLU A 74 16.19 -23.29 16.29
CA GLU A 74 16.84 -24.61 16.28
C GLU A 74 17.89 -24.73 17.41
N ASN A 75 18.72 -23.70 17.61
CA ASN A 75 19.71 -23.66 18.69
C ASN A 75 19.06 -23.76 20.08
N THR A 76 17.91 -23.09 20.27
CA THR A 76 17.17 -23.13 21.55
C THR A 76 16.57 -24.51 21.79
N MET A 77 16.07 -25.16 20.73
CA MET A 77 15.58 -26.54 20.80
C MET A 77 16.69 -27.54 21.15
N GLU A 78 17.86 -27.43 20.51
CA GLU A 78 19.03 -28.26 20.83
C GLU A 78 19.48 -28.07 22.29
N ALA A 79 19.55 -26.82 22.76
CA ALA A 79 19.93 -26.50 24.13
C ALA A 79 18.96 -27.07 25.18
N LEU A 80 17.67 -27.18 24.83
CA LEU A 80 16.62 -27.74 25.67
C LEU A 80 16.38 -29.24 25.43
N GLN A 81 17.08 -29.85 24.48
CA GLN A 81 16.92 -31.25 24.06
C GLN A 81 15.48 -31.56 23.61
N LEU A 82 14.89 -30.65 22.85
CA LEU A 82 13.54 -30.77 22.29
C LEU A 82 13.62 -31.10 20.80
N PHE A 83 12.72 -31.97 20.33
CA PHE A 83 12.53 -32.27 18.91
C PHE A 83 11.25 -31.63 18.37
N ARG A 84 11.17 -31.53 17.04
CA ARG A 84 9.97 -31.03 16.36
C ARG A 84 8.79 -31.97 16.64
N GLY A 85 7.71 -31.43 17.18
CA GLY A 85 6.52 -32.19 17.57
C GLY A 85 6.48 -32.60 19.04
N ASP A 86 7.53 -32.34 19.82
CA ASP A 86 7.51 -32.62 21.26
C ASP A 86 6.52 -31.70 21.99
N THR A 87 5.89 -32.23 23.03
CA THR A 87 5.01 -31.47 23.93
C THR A 87 5.80 -30.85 25.06
N VAL A 88 5.53 -29.57 25.32
CA VAL A 88 6.17 -28.79 26.39
C VAL A 88 5.14 -28.16 27.31
N LEU A 89 5.46 -28.16 28.61
CA LEU A 89 4.75 -27.41 29.62
C LEU A 89 5.36 -26.01 29.72
N VAL A 90 4.58 -25.00 29.36
CA VAL A 90 4.97 -23.60 29.44
C VAL A 90 4.35 -22.98 30.68
N ARG A 91 5.15 -22.35 31.53
CA ARG A 91 4.68 -21.61 32.71
C ARG A 91 4.85 -20.11 32.50
N GLY A 92 3.77 -19.38 32.77
CA GLY A 92 3.68 -17.93 32.66
C GLY A 92 3.60 -17.24 34.02
N LYS A 93 2.86 -16.14 34.06
CA LYS A 93 2.64 -15.35 35.29
C LYS A 93 1.43 -15.89 36.06
N LYS A 94 1.19 -15.34 37.25
CA LYS A 94 0.05 -15.71 38.13
C LYS A 94 -0.08 -17.23 38.40
N ARG A 95 1.02 -18.00 38.31
CA ARG A 95 1.03 -19.48 38.42
C ARG A 95 0.12 -20.18 37.40
N LYS A 96 -0.07 -19.57 36.23
CA LYS A 96 -0.73 -20.18 35.08
C LYS A 96 0.30 -20.86 34.18
N ASP A 97 -0.14 -21.93 33.54
CA ASP A 97 0.67 -22.81 32.71
C ASP A 97 -0.22 -23.45 31.65
N THR A 98 0.37 -23.92 30.55
CA THR A 98 -0.35 -24.55 29.44
C THR A 98 0.58 -25.54 28.75
N VAL A 99 0.03 -26.43 27.93
CA VAL A 99 0.79 -27.43 27.19
C VAL A 99 0.72 -27.11 25.70
N LEU A 100 1.87 -27.09 25.04
CA LEU A 100 2.00 -26.72 23.62
C LEU A 100 2.90 -27.70 22.88
N ILE A 101 2.79 -27.72 21.56
CA ILE A 101 3.64 -28.47 20.64
C ILE A 101 4.77 -27.56 20.14
N VAL A 102 6.00 -28.06 20.17
CA VAL A 102 7.18 -27.32 19.71
C VAL A 102 7.36 -27.46 18.21
N LEU A 103 7.53 -26.31 17.53
CA LEU A 103 8.01 -26.23 16.16
C LEU A 103 9.30 -25.42 16.07
N ALA A 104 10.12 -25.71 15.06
CA ALA A 104 11.30 -24.94 14.73
C ALA A 104 10.93 -23.73 13.85
N ASP A 105 11.57 -22.59 14.12
CA ASP A 105 11.49 -21.36 13.32
C ASP A 105 12.89 -20.77 13.17
N ASP A 106 13.40 -20.75 11.94
CA ASP A 106 14.76 -20.32 11.59
C ASP A 106 14.93 -18.80 11.63
N GLU A 107 13.84 -18.02 11.53
CA GLU A 107 13.88 -16.56 11.58
C GLU A 107 13.90 -16.01 13.01
N LEU A 108 13.80 -16.88 14.02
CA LEU A 108 13.67 -16.49 15.42
C LEU A 108 15.03 -16.36 16.11
N ASP A 109 15.22 -15.26 16.83
CA ASP A 109 16.41 -15.06 17.68
C ASP A 109 16.46 -16.05 18.85
N ASP A 110 17.67 -16.51 19.16
CA ASP A 110 17.93 -17.38 20.31
C ASP A 110 17.45 -16.77 21.63
N GLY A 111 16.77 -17.58 22.45
CA GLY A 111 16.21 -17.11 23.72
C GLY A 111 14.83 -16.44 23.59
N SER A 112 14.22 -16.43 22.41
CA SER A 112 12.85 -15.98 22.18
C SER A 112 11.91 -17.16 21.89
N ALA A 113 10.61 -16.96 22.09
CA ALA A 113 9.57 -17.94 21.79
C ALA A 113 8.33 -17.25 21.22
N ARG A 114 7.88 -17.70 20.04
CA ARG A 114 6.64 -17.20 19.43
C ARG A 114 5.46 -18.00 19.94
N ILE A 115 4.46 -17.30 20.47
CA ILE A 115 3.21 -17.91 20.94
C ILE A 115 2.01 -17.05 20.52
N ASN A 116 0.93 -17.72 20.09
CA ASN A 116 -0.29 -17.04 19.68
C ASN A 116 -0.93 -16.29 20.87
N ARG A 117 -1.76 -15.30 20.58
CA ARG A 117 -2.54 -14.51 21.53
C ARG A 117 -3.34 -15.35 22.52
N VAL A 118 -3.95 -16.46 22.07
CA VAL A 118 -4.68 -17.40 22.93
C VAL A 118 -3.78 -17.95 24.04
N VAL A 119 -2.58 -18.40 23.66
CA VAL A 119 -1.57 -18.93 24.58
C VAL A 119 -1.09 -17.82 25.54
N ARG A 120 -0.82 -16.61 25.02
CA ARG A 120 -0.43 -15.45 25.84
C ARG A 120 -1.49 -15.12 26.88
N HIS A 121 -2.76 -15.16 26.47
CA HIS A 121 -3.90 -14.95 27.34
C HIS A 121 -3.96 -16.02 28.45
N ASN A 122 -3.93 -17.31 28.10
CA ASN A 122 -3.95 -18.41 29.08
C ASN A 122 -2.82 -18.33 30.11
N LEU A 123 -1.62 -17.97 29.66
CA LEU A 123 -0.42 -17.78 30.50
C LEU A 123 -0.38 -16.45 31.28
N ARG A 124 -1.32 -15.54 30.99
CA ARG A 124 -1.37 -14.17 31.55
C ARG A 124 -0.06 -13.40 31.32
N VAL A 125 0.51 -13.57 30.13
CA VAL A 125 1.73 -12.89 29.67
C VAL A 125 1.42 -11.97 28.49
N LYS A 126 2.27 -10.98 28.28
CA LYS A 126 2.21 -10.05 27.15
C LYS A 126 3.53 -10.12 26.38
N HIS A 127 3.65 -9.49 25.21
CA HIS A 127 4.94 -9.46 24.50
C HIS A 127 6.08 -8.92 25.36
N GLY A 128 7.28 -9.46 25.17
CA GLY A 128 8.46 -9.11 25.95
C GLY A 128 8.50 -9.68 27.38
N ASP A 129 7.45 -10.36 27.84
CA ASP A 129 7.50 -11.11 29.10
C ASP A 129 8.33 -12.38 29.00
N MET A 130 8.88 -12.81 30.13
CA MET A 130 9.62 -14.06 30.21
C MET A 130 8.69 -15.20 30.60
N ILE A 131 8.76 -16.30 29.85
CA ILE A 131 8.13 -17.59 30.15
C ILE A 131 9.19 -18.64 30.49
N THR A 132 8.79 -19.71 31.17
CA THR A 132 9.66 -20.86 31.42
C THR A 132 9.11 -22.12 30.76
N ILE A 133 9.96 -22.82 30.02
CA ILE A 133 9.60 -24.04 29.28
C ILE A 133 10.16 -25.27 29.99
N HIS A 134 9.37 -26.34 30.04
CA HIS A 134 9.77 -27.65 30.52
C HIS A 134 9.31 -28.74 29.55
N PRO A 135 10.17 -29.71 29.17
CA PRO A 135 9.74 -30.86 28.38
C PRO A 135 8.67 -31.66 29.13
N CYS A 136 7.63 -32.10 28.42
CA CYS A 136 6.54 -32.90 28.96
C CYS A 136 6.31 -34.14 28.08
N PRO A 137 7.21 -35.15 28.14
CA PRO A 137 7.11 -36.36 27.32
C PRO A 137 6.01 -37.33 27.80
N ASP A 138 5.59 -37.24 29.07
CA ASP A 138 4.68 -38.18 29.72
C ASP A 138 3.18 -37.83 29.56
N ILE A 139 2.83 -37.02 28.55
CA ILE A 139 1.44 -36.63 28.32
C ILE A 139 0.60 -37.82 27.81
N LYS A 140 -0.56 -38.02 28.42
CA LYS A 140 -1.47 -39.12 28.09
C LYS A 140 -2.56 -38.65 27.12
N TYR A 141 -3.09 -39.57 26.33
CA TYR A 141 -4.32 -39.33 25.58
C TYR A 141 -5.49 -39.13 26.55
N ALA A 142 -6.26 -38.08 26.29
CA ALA A 142 -7.47 -37.80 27.03
C ALA A 142 -8.54 -38.83 26.66
N LYS A 143 -9.21 -39.39 27.65
CA LYS A 143 -10.38 -40.25 27.44
C LYS A 143 -11.64 -39.41 27.23
N ARG A 144 -11.76 -38.33 28.01
CA ARG A 144 -12.91 -37.43 27.99
C ARG A 144 -12.45 -35.99 28.19
N ILE A 145 -13.07 -35.07 27.45
CA ILE A 145 -12.93 -33.62 27.66
C ILE A 145 -14.31 -32.99 27.75
N ALA A 146 -14.49 -32.05 28.67
CA ALA A 146 -15.69 -31.22 28.76
C ALA A 146 -15.31 -29.79 28.37
N VAL A 147 -15.94 -29.28 27.33
CA VAL A 147 -15.71 -27.93 26.78
C VAL A 147 -17.03 -27.19 26.73
N LEU A 148 -17.05 -25.95 27.20
CA LEU A 148 -18.25 -25.11 27.15
C LEU A 148 -17.94 -23.77 26.47
N PRO A 149 -18.88 -23.22 25.68
CA PRO A 149 -18.70 -21.92 25.04
C PRO A 149 -18.83 -20.77 26.04
N ILE A 150 -18.23 -19.62 25.73
CA ILE A 150 -18.47 -18.38 26.48
C ILE A 150 -19.73 -17.70 25.94
N ALA A 151 -20.63 -17.31 26.86
CA ALA A 151 -21.96 -16.76 26.55
C ALA A 151 -21.93 -15.62 25.51
N ASP A 152 -21.01 -14.66 25.65
CA ASP A 152 -20.90 -13.49 24.79
C ASP A 152 -20.49 -13.80 23.33
N THR A 153 -19.93 -14.98 23.08
CA THR A 153 -19.51 -15.41 21.72
C THR A 153 -20.53 -16.25 20.97
N VAL A 154 -21.56 -16.75 21.67
CA VAL A 154 -22.59 -17.64 21.09
C VAL A 154 -23.97 -17.01 20.99
N GLU A 155 -24.13 -15.75 21.39
CA GLU A 155 -25.39 -15.02 21.24
C GLU A 155 -25.85 -14.99 19.76
N GLY A 156 -27.06 -15.51 19.51
CA GLY A 156 -27.69 -15.56 18.18
C GLY A 156 -27.35 -16.79 17.32
N ILE A 157 -26.57 -17.75 17.83
CA ILE A 157 -26.26 -19.02 17.13
C ILE A 157 -27.08 -20.15 17.76
N THR A 158 -27.72 -20.94 16.90
CA THR A 158 -28.42 -22.19 17.29
C THR A 158 -27.79 -23.37 16.52
N GLY A 159 -28.13 -24.60 16.92
CA GLY A 159 -27.61 -25.82 16.28
C GLY A 159 -26.43 -26.49 16.99
N SER A 160 -25.79 -27.44 16.32
CA SER A 160 -24.69 -28.24 16.88
C SER A 160 -23.35 -27.49 16.83
N LEU A 161 -23.00 -26.80 17.92
CA LEU A 161 -21.66 -26.19 18.06
C LEU A 161 -20.54 -27.23 17.96
N PHE A 162 -20.84 -28.48 18.31
CA PHE A 162 -19.87 -29.58 18.24
C PHE A 162 -19.46 -29.89 16.81
N ASP A 163 -20.43 -30.10 15.90
CA ASP A 163 -20.13 -30.54 14.53
C ASP A 163 -19.50 -29.43 13.69
N VAL A 164 -19.89 -28.19 13.94
CA VAL A 164 -19.41 -27.03 13.16
C VAL A 164 -18.05 -26.54 13.64
N PHE A 165 -17.82 -26.42 14.95
CA PHE A 165 -16.60 -25.82 15.49
C PHE A 165 -15.64 -26.88 16.05
N LEU A 166 -16.09 -27.69 17.01
CA LEU A 166 -15.19 -28.56 17.78
C LEU A 166 -14.68 -29.76 16.97
N ALA A 167 -15.53 -30.38 16.16
CA ALA A 167 -15.17 -31.57 15.40
C ALA A 167 -14.08 -31.27 14.35
N PRO A 168 -14.16 -30.22 13.51
CA PRO A 168 -13.07 -29.86 12.60
C PRO A 168 -11.80 -29.43 13.35
N TYR A 169 -11.93 -28.76 14.49
CA TYR A 169 -10.79 -28.24 15.26
C TYR A 169 -9.90 -29.35 15.84
N PHE A 170 -10.50 -30.45 16.31
CA PHE A 170 -9.78 -31.59 16.90
C PHE A 170 -9.50 -32.73 15.92
N ARG A 171 -10.10 -32.72 14.72
CA ARG A 171 -9.91 -33.78 13.72
C ARG A 171 -8.44 -33.88 13.29
N GLU A 172 -7.82 -35.04 13.55
CA GLU A 172 -6.44 -35.39 13.17
C GLU A 172 -5.34 -34.44 13.71
N ALA A 173 -5.68 -33.55 14.64
CA ALA A 173 -4.77 -32.50 15.08
C ALA A 173 -3.92 -32.89 16.31
N TYR A 174 -4.30 -33.93 17.07
CA TYR A 174 -3.61 -34.39 18.29
C TYR A 174 -3.23 -33.25 19.25
N ARG A 175 -4.16 -32.31 19.46
CA ARG A 175 -3.91 -31.08 20.20
C ARG A 175 -3.77 -31.37 21.71
N PRO A 176 -2.71 -30.88 22.37
CA PRO A 176 -2.67 -30.88 23.82
C PRO A 176 -3.64 -29.83 24.36
N VAL A 177 -4.42 -30.21 25.37
CA VAL A 177 -5.33 -29.31 26.08
C VAL A 177 -5.07 -29.39 27.58
N ARG A 178 -5.29 -28.27 28.26
CA ARG A 178 -5.18 -28.18 29.72
C ARG A 178 -6.51 -27.74 30.32
N GLN A 179 -6.83 -28.27 31.49
CA GLN A 179 -7.99 -27.83 32.25
C GLN A 179 -7.89 -26.33 32.59
N GLY A 180 -8.94 -25.59 32.25
CA GLY A 180 -9.05 -24.14 32.44
C GLY A 180 -8.48 -23.29 31.29
N ASP A 181 -7.95 -23.90 30.22
CA ASP A 181 -7.51 -23.16 29.05
C ASP A 181 -8.70 -22.68 28.23
N LEU A 182 -8.55 -21.47 27.67
CA LEU A 182 -9.42 -20.91 26.66
C LEU A 182 -8.82 -21.16 25.28
N PHE A 183 -9.65 -21.54 24.31
CA PHE A 183 -9.23 -21.62 22.92
C PHE A 183 -10.30 -21.07 22.00
N ILE A 184 -9.86 -20.63 20.83
CA ILE A 184 -10.69 -19.94 19.86
C ILE A 184 -10.88 -20.85 18.65
N VAL A 185 -12.12 -21.02 18.21
CA VAL A 185 -12.43 -21.68 16.95
C VAL A 185 -13.17 -20.72 16.04
N ARG A 186 -12.77 -20.68 14.77
CA ARG A 186 -13.39 -19.84 13.74
C ARG A 186 -14.17 -20.73 12.78
N GLY A 187 -15.38 -20.32 12.46
CA GLY A 187 -16.31 -21.07 11.61
C GLY A 187 -17.58 -20.26 11.35
N GLY A 188 -18.17 -20.44 10.17
CA GLY A 188 -19.45 -19.80 9.81
C GLY A 188 -19.45 -18.26 9.92
N MET A 189 -18.40 -17.59 9.43
CA MET A 189 -18.24 -16.12 9.50
C MET A 189 -18.11 -15.54 10.92
N ARG A 190 -17.94 -16.38 11.94
CA ARG A 190 -17.82 -15.98 13.34
C ARG A 190 -16.67 -16.69 14.06
N GLN A 191 -16.35 -16.15 15.23
CA GLN A 191 -15.35 -16.66 16.14
C GLN A 191 -16.02 -17.00 17.47
N VAL A 192 -15.84 -18.24 17.94
CA VAL A 192 -16.40 -18.74 19.20
C VAL A 192 -15.28 -19.10 20.16
N GLU A 193 -15.42 -18.68 21.41
CA GLU A 193 -14.48 -19.01 22.49
C GLU A 193 -14.99 -20.19 23.30
N PHE A 194 -14.13 -21.17 23.54
CA PHE A 194 -14.43 -22.34 24.36
C PHE A 194 -13.48 -22.42 25.56
N LYS A 195 -14.02 -22.81 26.71
CA LYS A 195 -13.26 -23.08 27.94
C LYS A 195 -13.25 -24.57 28.21
N VAL A 196 -12.06 -25.12 28.45
CA VAL A 196 -11.90 -26.51 28.89
C VAL A 196 -12.24 -26.60 30.38
N VAL A 197 -13.39 -27.17 30.71
CA VAL A 197 -13.87 -27.28 32.10
C VAL A 197 -13.23 -28.48 32.80
N GLU A 198 -13.14 -29.61 32.10
CA GLU A 198 -12.65 -30.86 32.66
C GLU A 198 -11.89 -31.68 31.60
N VAL A 199 -10.84 -32.37 32.05
CA VAL A 199 -10.02 -33.30 31.24
C VAL A 199 -9.81 -34.57 32.06
N ASP A 200 -9.99 -35.74 31.46
CA ASP A 200 -9.62 -37.05 32.02
C ASP A 200 -8.52 -37.68 31.15
N PRO A 201 -7.29 -37.88 31.63
CA PRO A 201 -6.80 -37.69 33.01
C PRO A 201 -6.70 -36.21 33.45
N PRO A 202 -6.72 -35.94 34.77
CA PRO A 202 -6.77 -34.56 35.29
C PRO A 202 -5.53 -33.74 34.91
N GLU A 203 -5.71 -32.42 34.92
CA GLU A 203 -4.73 -31.37 34.55
C GLU A 203 -4.52 -31.15 33.04
N TYR A 204 -4.06 -32.14 32.28
CA TYR A 204 -3.77 -31.99 30.84
C TYR A 204 -3.78 -33.34 30.10
N GLY A 205 -4.11 -33.30 28.81
CA GLY A 205 -4.11 -34.49 27.95
C GLY A 205 -4.10 -34.14 26.46
N ILE A 206 -3.73 -35.10 25.62
CA ILE A 206 -3.82 -34.96 24.16
C ILE A 206 -5.20 -35.43 23.70
N VAL A 207 -5.89 -34.61 22.91
CA VAL A 207 -7.15 -34.99 22.26
C VAL A 207 -6.83 -35.87 21.05
N ALA A 208 -7.12 -37.17 21.17
CA ALA A 208 -6.99 -38.16 20.12
C ALA A 208 -8.36 -38.43 19.46
N GLN A 209 -8.38 -39.21 18.37
CA GLN A 209 -9.62 -39.53 17.65
C GLN A 209 -10.62 -40.34 18.49
N ASP A 210 -10.16 -41.05 19.51
CA ASP A 210 -10.97 -41.84 20.45
C ASP A 210 -11.41 -41.07 21.70
N THR A 211 -10.96 -39.81 21.86
CA THR A 211 -11.35 -38.95 22.98
C THR A 211 -12.82 -38.52 22.83
N VAL A 212 -13.62 -38.75 23.87
CA VAL A 212 -15.02 -38.30 23.90
C VAL A 212 -15.09 -36.83 24.31
N ILE A 213 -15.70 -36.00 23.47
CA ILE A 213 -15.84 -34.55 23.69
C ILE A 213 -17.28 -34.26 24.12
N HIS A 214 -17.44 -33.70 25.31
CA HIS A 214 -18.73 -33.26 25.84
C HIS A 214 -18.86 -31.75 25.71
N CYS A 215 -19.93 -31.29 25.04
CA CYS A 215 -20.27 -29.88 24.87
C CYS A 215 -21.69 -29.55 25.41
N GLU A 216 -22.31 -30.48 26.15
CA GLU A 216 -23.65 -30.32 26.70
C GLU A 216 -23.61 -29.51 28.00
N GLY A 217 -23.99 -28.23 27.93
CA GLY A 217 -24.10 -27.35 29.09
C GLY A 217 -24.49 -25.92 28.72
N GLU A 218 -24.90 -25.13 29.72
CA GLU A 218 -25.15 -23.69 29.53
C GLU A 218 -23.83 -22.94 29.28
N PRO A 219 -23.83 -21.93 28.39
CA PRO A 219 -22.65 -21.09 28.16
C PRO A 219 -22.14 -20.43 29.44
N ILE A 220 -20.83 -20.38 29.60
CA ILE A 220 -20.18 -19.82 30.80
C ILE A 220 -20.08 -18.30 30.65
N GLN A 221 -20.34 -17.55 31.73
CA GLN A 221 -20.06 -16.12 31.77
C GLN A 221 -18.56 -15.85 31.91
N ARG A 222 -18.07 -14.84 31.19
CA ARG A 222 -16.65 -14.46 31.21
C ARG A 222 -16.23 -13.95 32.60
N ASP A 223 -15.15 -14.48 33.13
CA ASP A 223 -14.58 -13.99 34.40
C ASP A 223 -13.97 -12.59 34.20
N GLU A 224 -14.08 -11.67 35.18
CA GLU A 224 -13.50 -10.31 35.09
C GLU A 224 -11.98 -10.32 34.85
N GLU A 225 -11.28 -11.40 35.23
CA GLU A 225 -9.84 -11.58 34.98
C GLU A 225 -9.52 -12.19 33.60
N GLU A 226 -10.52 -12.68 32.88
CA GLU A 226 -10.45 -13.25 31.53
C GLU A 226 -10.83 -12.15 30.54
N GLY A 227 -9.91 -11.19 30.32
CA GLY A 227 -10.10 -10.11 29.35
C GLY A 227 -10.54 -10.63 27.96
N ASN A 228 -11.30 -9.81 27.22
CA ASN A 228 -11.95 -10.25 25.99
C ASN A 228 -10.92 -10.52 24.87
N LEU A 229 -10.91 -11.73 24.30
CA LEU A 229 -10.02 -12.09 23.20
C LEU A 229 -10.38 -11.37 21.89
N ASN A 230 -11.59 -10.80 21.78
CA ASN A 230 -12.04 -9.94 20.67
C ASN A 230 -11.51 -8.50 20.74
N GLU A 231 -10.78 -8.11 21.78
CA GLU A 231 -10.12 -6.80 21.80
C GLU A 231 -9.13 -6.68 20.63
N VAL A 232 -8.85 -5.47 20.14
CA VAL A 232 -7.88 -5.30 19.04
C VAL A 232 -6.45 -5.56 19.54
N GLY A 233 -5.70 -6.39 18.83
CA GLY A 233 -4.28 -6.69 19.07
C GLY A 233 -3.38 -6.37 17.87
N TYR A 234 -2.10 -6.75 17.95
CA TYR A 234 -1.18 -6.61 16.83
C TYR A 234 -1.48 -7.55 15.66
N ASP A 235 -2.08 -8.71 15.96
CA ASP A 235 -2.50 -9.72 14.99
C ASP A 235 -3.63 -9.25 14.05
N ASP A 236 -4.26 -8.12 14.41
CA ASP A 236 -5.37 -7.48 13.68
C ASP A 236 -4.89 -6.30 12.81
N ILE A 237 -3.56 -6.06 12.72
CA ILE A 237 -2.97 -4.97 11.94
C ILE A 237 -2.07 -5.53 10.85
N GLY A 238 -2.46 -5.31 9.59
CA GLY A 238 -1.68 -5.69 8.40
C GLY A 238 -1.01 -4.49 7.71
N GLY A 239 0.09 -4.76 7.00
CA GLY A 239 0.74 -3.84 6.07
C GLY A 239 1.55 -2.69 6.66
N CYS A 240 1.67 -2.63 8.00
CA CYS A 240 2.34 -1.52 8.71
C CYS A 240 3.50 -1.99 9.62
N ARG A 241 4.23 -3.04 9.25
CA ARG A 241 5.26 -3.67 10.12
C ARG A 241 6.35 -2.67 10.57
N LYS A 242 6.86 -1.83 9.66
CA LYS A 242 7.92 -0.85 9.96
C LYS A 242 7.43 0.23 10.94
N GLN A 243 6.24 0.77 10.69
CA GLN A 243 5.58 1.77 11.52
C GLN A 243 5.29 1.20 12.91
N MET A 244 4.80 -0.04 12.96
CA MET A 244 4.53 -0.74 14.21
C MET A 244 5.81 -0.93 15.04
N ALA A 245 6.91 -1.34 14.42
CA ALA A 245 8.19 -1.49 15.11
C ALA A 245 8.66 -0.17 15.76
N GLN A 246 8.53 0.95 15.06
CA GLN A 246 8.85 2.28 15.60
C GLN A 246 7.96 2.64 16.79
N ILE A 247 6.65 2.37 16.68
CA ILE A 247 5.70 2.68 17.77
C ILE A 247 5.95 1.78 18.98
N ARG A 248 6.24 0.49 18.78
CA ARG A 248 6.64 -0.43 19.86
C ARG A 248 7.86 0.12 20.60
N GLU A 249 8.92 0.52 19.90
CA GLU A 249 10.10 1.11 20.54
C GLU A 249 9.77 2.40 21.33
N MET A 250 8.96 3.29 20.75
CA MET A 250 8.67 4.60 21.35
C MET A 250 7.68 4.53 22.51
N VAL A 251 6.74 3.58 22.50
CA VAL A 251 5.61 3.52 23.44
C VAL A 251 5.75 2.35 24.43
N GLU A 252 6.13 1.16 23.98
CA GLU A 252 6.20 -0.03 24.82
C GLU A 252 7.36 0.06 25.83
N LEU A 253 8.55 0.49 25.41
CA LEU A 253 9.72 0.59 26.28
C LEU A 253 9.47 1.50 27.50
N PRO A 254 8.95 2.74 27.34
CA PRO A 254 8.64 3.60 28.49
C PRO A 254 7.56 3.05 29.42
N LEU A 255 6.52 2.40 28.86
CA LEU A 255 5.40 1.90 29.65
C LEU A 255 5.76 0.63 30.43
N ARG A 256 6.52 -0.28 29.81
CA ARG A 256 6.90 -1.56 30.42
C ARG A 256 8.10 -1.46 31.35
N HIS A 257 9.08 -0.63 31.00
CA HIS A 257 10.32 -0.49 31.76
C HIS A 257 10.61 0.97 32.20
N PRO A 258 9.73 1.62 33.00
CA PRO A 258 9.96 3.00 33.47
C PRO A 258 11.28 3.19 34.23
N GLN A 259 11.73 2.15 34.94
CA GLN A 259 12.97 2.18 35.72
C GLN A 259 14.22 2.29 34.85
N LEU A 260 14.18 1.77 33.62
CA LEU A 260 15.28 1.86 32.66
C LEU A 260 15.55 3.33 32.30
N PHE A 261 14.50 4.07 31.92
CA PHE A 261 14.61 5.50 31.60
C PHE A 261 15.07 6.32 32.82
N LYS A 262 14.58 5.98 34.01
CA LYS A 262 14.98 6.64 35.26
C LYS A 262 16.46 6.44 35.59
N SER A 263 17.00 5.26 35.33
CA SER A 263 18.41 4.92 35.63
C SER A 263 19.38 5.48 34.58
N ILE A 264 19.00 5.47 33.30
CA ILE A 264 19.81 6.02 32.21
C ILE A 264 19.76 7.57 32.19
N GLY A 265 18.71 8.17 32.74
CA GLY A 265 18.55 9.64 32.79
C GLY A 265 18.08 10.26 31.47
N ILE A 266 17.60 9.42 30.53
CA ILE A 266 17.00 9.87 29.26
C ILE A 266 15.51 10.10 29.47
N LYS A 267 15.00 11.21 28.93
CA LYS A 267 13.56 11.49 28.95
C LYS A 267 12.87 10.63 27.88
N PRO A 268 11.83 9.86 28.23
CA PRO A 268 11.06 9.13 27.23
C PRO A 268 10.33 10.12 26.28
N PRO A 269 10.01 9.70 25.05
CA PRO A 269 9.18 10.50 24.15
C PRO A 269 7.81 10.72 24.78
N ARG A 270 7.28 11.95 24.65
CA ARG A 270 6.02 12.34 25.28
C ARG A 270 4.83 12.26 24.34
N GLY A 271 5.06 12.56 23.05
CA GLY A 271 4.02 12.67 22.06
C GLY A 271 4.41 11.97 20.76
N VAL A 272 3.54 11.09 20.28
CA VAL A 272 3.64 10.47 18.96
C VAL A 272 2.50 10.95 18.08
N LEU A 273 2.82 11.60 16.96
CA LEU A 273 1.86 12.03 15.95
C LEU A 273 1.81 11.01 14.81
N LEU A 274 0.69 10.32 14.69
CA LEU A 274 0.35 9.45 13.57
C LEU A 274 -0.29 10.28 12.47
N TYR A 275 0.23 10.22 11.26
CA TYR A 275 -0.39 10.88 10.10
C TYR A 275 -0.45 9.95 8.91
N GLY A 276 -1.40 10.22 8.01
CA GLY A 276 -1.60 9.44 6.79
C GLY A 276 -3.04 9.56 6.29
N PRO A 277 -3.39 8.99 5.13
CA PRO A 277 -4.74 9.04 4.58
C PRO A 277 -5.80 8.48 5.55
N PRO A 278 -7.07 8.90 5.45
CA PRO A 278 -8.15 8.28 6.21
C PRO A 278 -8.27 6.79 5.88
N GLY A 279 -8.64 5.96 6.85
CA GLY A 279 -8.85 4.53 6.63
C GLY A 279 -7.59 3.65 6.67
N THR A 280 -6.40 4.20 6.93
CA THR A 280 -5.16 3.41 7.09
C THR A 280 -5.00 2.73 8.46
N GLY A 281 -5.99 2.88 9.37
CA GLY A 281 -6.00 2.18 10.66
C GLY A 281 -5.24 2.89 11.79
N LYS A 282 -5.02 4.21 11.72
CA LYS A 282 -4.33 5.00 12.77
C LYS A 282 -4.93 4.78 14.18
N THR A 283 -6.25 4.86 14.29
CA THR A 283 -7.00 4.65 15.55
C THR A 283 -6.93 3.19 16.02
N LEU A 284 -6.99 2.25 15.09
CA LEU A 284 -6.88 0.81 15.36
C LEU A 284 -5.48 0.47 15.89
N MET A 285 -4.44 1.08 15.32
CA MET A 285 -3.05 0.94 15.75
C MET A 285 -2.82 1.41 17.18
N ALA A 286 -3.33 2.58 17.55
CA ALA A 286 -3.18 3.08 18.92
C ALA A 286 -3.91 2.20 19.94
N ARG A 287 -5.09 1.69 19.59
CA ARG A 287 -5.87 0.78 20.45
C ARG A 287 -5.13 -0.56 20.65
N ALA A 288 -4.57 -1.13 19.60
CA ALA A 288 -3.79 -2.36 19.68
C ALA A 288 -2.57 -2.21 20.59
N VAL A 289 -1.83 -1.10 20.48
CA VAL A 289 -0.67 -0.82 21.33
C VAL A 289 -1.07 -0.72 22.81
N ALA A 290 -2.21 -0.12 23.11
CA ALA A 290 -2.68 0.00 24.49
C ALA A 290 -3.08 -1.36 25.10
N ASN A 291 -3.86 -2.15 24.35
CA ASN A 291 -4.33 -3.47 24.79
C ASN A 291 -3.15 -4.45 24.99
N GLU A 292 -2.14 -4.36 24.13
CA GLU A 292 -0.97 -5.23 24.19
C GLU A 292 0.01 -4.84 25.29
N THR A 293 0.19 -3.53 25.52
CA THR A 293 0.99 -3.04 26.66
C THR A 293 0.27 -3.19 28.00
N GLY A 294 -1.06 -3.36 27.98
CA GLY A 294 -1.90 -3.37 29.19
C GLY A 294 -1.99 -1.99 29.87
N ALA A 295 -1.71 -0.92 29.14
CA ALA A 295 -1.83 0.45 29.62
C ALA A 295 -3.28 0.94 29.55
N PHE A 296 -3.67 1.81 30.48
CA PHE A 296 -5.00 2.43 30.45
C PHE A 296 -5.16 3.28 29.19
N PHE A 297 -6.18 3.02 28.37
CA PHE A 297 -6.43 3.73 27.12
C PHE A 297 -7.53 4.77 27.28
N PHE A 298 -7.21 6.05 27.06
CA PHE A 298 -8.20 7.14 27.08
C PHE A 298 -8.33 7.78 25.69
N LEU A 299 -9.50 7.61 25.07
CA LEU A 299 -9.81 8.12 23.74
C LEU A 299 -10.42 9.53 23.82
N ILE A 300 -9.84 10.47 23.09
CA ILE A 300 -10.36 11.83 22.90
C ILE A 300 -10.68 11.99 21.42
N ASN A 301 -11.95 12.16 21.08
CA ASN A 301 -12.37 12.43 19.72
C ASN A 301 -12.43 13.95 19.45
N GLY A 302 -11.71 14.41 18.44
CA GLY A 302 -11.53 15.83 18.14
C GLY A 302 -12.84 16.63 18.01
N PRO A 303 -13.75 16.25 17.09
CA PRO A 303 -15.06 16.87 16.95
C PRO A 303 -15.90 16.89 18.23
N GLU A 304 -15.82 15.84 19.07
CA GLU A 304 -16.60 15.73 20.31
C GLU A 304 -16.19 16.75 21.37
N ILE A 305 -14.90 17.12 21.40
CA ILE A 305 -14.39 18.16 22.28
C ILE A 305 -14.85 19.54 21.80
N MET A 306 -14.89 19.76 20.49
CA MET A 306 -15.22 21.07 19.89
C MET A 306 -16.73 21.38 19.89
N SER A 307 -17.59 20.36 19.90
CA SER A 307 -19.05 20.54 19.87
C SER A 307 -19.67 20.97 21.20
N LYS A 308 -18.90 20.98 22.31
CA LYS A 308 -19.38 21.30 23.66
C LYS A 308 -19.27 22.81 23.95
N MET A 309 -20.05 23.32 24.92
CA MET A 309 -20.11 24.76 25.21
C MET A 309 -18.73 25.34 25.55
N ALA A 310 -18.50 26.62 25.23
CA ALA A 310 -17.24 27.30 25.48
C ALA A 310 -16.80 27.17 26.96
N GLY A 311 -15.62 26.61 27.19
CA GLY A 311 -15.05 26.32 28.53
C GLY A 311 -15.23 24.86 28.99
N GLU A 312 -16.25 24.16 28.50
CA GLU A 312 -16.44 22.73 28.76
C GLU A 312 -15.39 21.89 28.04
N SER A 313 -15.03 22.27 26.81
CA SER A 313 -13.95 21.65 26.02
C SER A 313 -12.60 21.68 26.77
N GLU A 314 -12.27 22.81 27.40
CA GLU A 314 -11.03 22.95 28.20
C GLU A 314 -11.08 22.11 29.48
N SER A 315 -12.24 22.08 30.15
CA SER A 315 -12.44 21.27 31.36
C SER A 315 -12.32 19.78 31.06
N ASN A 316 -12.90 19.33 29.94
CA ASN A 316 -12.85 17.92 29.52
C ASN A 316 -11.42 17.49 29.16
N LEU A 317 -10.66 18.33 28.45
CA LEU A 317 -9.23 18.06 28.19
C LEU A 317 -8.44 17.96 29.50
N ARG A 318 -8.70 18.83 30.48
CA ARG A 318 -8.02 18.77 31.78
C ARG A 318 -8.36 17.49 32.54
N LYS A 319 -9.65 17.12 32.60
CA LYS A 319 -10.13 15.89 33.25
C LYS A 319 -9.51 14.65 32.60
N ALA A 320 -9.44 14.59 31.28
CA ALA A 320 -8.85 13.48 30.54
C ALA A 320 -7.37 13.26 30.93
N PHE A 321 -6.57 14.32 30.98
CA PHE A 321 -5.16 14.22 31.39
C PHE A 321 -5.00 13.85 32.88
N GLU A 322 -5.85 14.38 33.76
CA GLU A 322 -5.84 14.02 35.19
C GLU A 322 -6.24 12.56 35.44
N GLU A 323 -7.21 12.03 34.70
CA GLU A 323 -7.65 10.64 34.80
C GLU A 323 -6.57 9.67 34.29
N ALA A 324 -5.94 9.99 33.15
CA ALA A 324 -4.81 9.22 32.64
C ALA A 324 -3.60 9.24 33.59
N GLU A 325 -3.32 10.37 34.27
CA GLU A 325 -2.25 10.43 35.29
C GLU A 325 -2.55 9.54 36.50
N LYS A 326 -3.82 9.45 36.93
CA LYS A 326 -4.26 8.57 38.03
C LYS A 326 -4.14 7.09 37.70
N ASN A 327 -4.44 6.71 36.45
CA ASN A 327 -4.43 5.33 35.98
C ASN A 327 -3.10 4.93 35.29
N SER A 328 -1.99 5.63 35.58
CA SER A 328 -0.68 5.34 34.97
C SER A 328 -0.18 3.92 35.31
N PRO A 329 0.38 3.16 34.34
CA PRO A 329 0.73 3.53 32.96
C PRO A 329 -0.48 3.70 32.03
N ALA A 330 -0.50 4.79 31.25
CA ALA A 330 -1.65 5.16 30.41
C ALA A 330 -1.25 5.74 29.04
N ILE A 331 -2.14 5.59 28.05
CA ILE A 331 -2.04 6.18 26.71
C ILE A 331 -3.25 7.09 26.51
N ILE A 332 -3.00 8.38 26.25
CA ILE A 332 -4.03 9.33 25.82
C ILE A 332 -3.99 9.35 24.30
N PHE A 333 -5.07 8.96 23.63
CA PHE A 333 -5.17 8.99 22.17
C PHE A 333 -6.11 10.10 21.72
N ILE A 334 -5.61 11.06 20.93
CA ILE A 334 -6.38 12.16 20.36
C ILE A 334 -6.62 11.87 18.88
N ASP A 335 -7.84 11.49 18.52
CA ASP A 335 -8.22 11.30 17.13
C ASP A 335 -8.63 12.63 16.48
N GLU A 336 -8.39 12.76 15.19
CA GLU A 336 -8.65 13.98 14.39
C GLU A 336 -8.14 15.27 15.06
N ILE A 337 -6.89 15.27 15.51
CA ILE A 337 -6.30 16.41 16.25
C ILE A 337 -6.34 17.72 15.47
N ASP A 338 -6.40 17.67 14.13
CA ASP A 338 -6.55 18.84 13.27
C ASP A 338 -7.87 19.59 13.45
N SER A 339 -8.90 18.95 14.01
CA SER A 339 -10.14 19.62 14.42
C SER A 339 -9.98 20.43 15.72
N ILE A 340 -9.17 19.93 16.67
CA ILE A 340 -8.91 20.62 17.94
C ILE A 340 -7.85 21.71 17.76
N ALA A 341 -6.81 21.42 16.98
CA ALA A 341 -5.63 22.26 16.87
C ALA A 341 -5.22 22.61 15.43
N PRO A 342 -6.08 23.31 14.68
CA PRO A 342 -5.71 23.85 13.39
C PRO A 342 -4.69 25.00 13.51
N LYS A 343 -4.03 25.34 12.40
CA LYS A 343 -3.18 26.53 12.28
C LYS A 343 -3.93 27.80 12.66
N ARG A 344 -3.33 28.59 13.55
CA ARG A 344 -3.88 29.85 14.09
C ARG A 344 -4.36 30.85 13.04
N GLU A 345 -3.75 30.85 11.86
CA GLU A 345 -4.10 31.72 10.72
C GLU A 345 -5.44 31.33 10.09
N LYS A 346 -5.80 30.05 10.12
CA LYS A 346 -7.10 29.54 9.62
C LYS A 346 -8.19 29.57 10.69
N THR A 347 -7.82 29.78 11.96
CA THR A 347 -8.71 29.77 13.12
C THR A 347 -9.36 31.14 13.32
N ASN A 348 -10.65 31.25 13.00
CA ASN A 348 -11.44 32.48 13.19
C ASN A 348 -12.05 32.59 14.60
N GLY A 349 -12.14 31.50 15.36
CA GLY A 349 -12.75 31.49 16.70
C GLY A 349 -11.77 31.69 17.86
N GLU A 350 -12.12 32.54 18.83
CA GLU A 350 -11.35 32.72 20.08
C GLU A 350 -11.37 31.46 20.96
N VAL A 351 -12.48 30.73 20.96
CA VAL A 351 -12.64 29.47 21.71
C VAL A 351 -11.64 28.42 21.21
N GLU A 352 -11.52 28.25 19.90
CA GLU A 352 -10.60 27.30 19.27
C GLU A 352 -9.14 27.62 19.67
N ARG A 353 -8.73 28.90 19.60
CA ARG A 353 -7.38 29.33 20.02
C ARG A 353 -7.09 29.04 21.49
N ARG A 354 -8.10 29.15 22.36
CA ARG A 354 -7.97 28.82 23.79
C ARG A 354 -7.81 27.32 24.01
N VAL A 355 -8.60 26.49 23.32
CA VAL A 355 -8.48 25.02 23.38
C VAL A 355 -7.09 24.57 22.93
N VAL A 356 -6.54 25.14 21.84
CA VAL A 356 -5.16 24.87 21.41
C VAL A 356 -4.16 25.24 22.49
N SER A 357 -4.29 26.44 23.06
CA SER A 357 -3.40 26.92 24.12
C SER A 357 -3.47 26.04 25.38
N GLN A 358 -4.65 25.54 25.70
CA GLN A 358 -4.88 24.62 26.82
C GLN A 358 -4.22 23.26 26.55
N LEU A 359 -4.36 22.69 25.35
CA LEU A 359 -3.68 21.45 24.98
C LEU A 359 -2.16 21.58 25.04
N LEU A 360 -1.60 22.70 24.53
CA LEU A 360 -0.16 23.00 24.65
C LEU A 360 0.30 23.03 26.12
N THR A 361 -0.48 23.67 26.98
CA THR A 361 -0.18 23.78 28.41
C THR A 361 -0.25 22.43 29.11
N LEU A 362 -1.20 21.56 28.75
CA LEU A 362 -1.31 20.20 29.29
C LEU A 362 -0.12 19.33 28.88
N MET A 363 0.27 19.37 27.59
CA MET A 363 1.44 18.64 27.07
C MET A 363 2.75 19.06 27.75
N ASP A 364 2.96 20.37 27.93
CA ASP A 364 4.14 20.90 28.62
C ASP A 364 4.09 20.57 30.12
N GLY A 365 2.90 20.62 30.71
CA GLY A 365 2.62 20.38 32.13
C GLY A 365 2.72 18.93 32.58
N MET A 366 2.82 17.96 31.66
CA MET A 366 3.04 16.56 31.99
C MET A 366 4.35 16.39 32.75
N LYS A 367 4.27 15.85 33.98
CA LYS A 367 5.45 15.54 34.77
C LYS A 367 6.23 14.43 34.07
N ALA A 368 7.56 14.53 34.03
CA ALA A 368 8.39 13.46 33.47
C ALA A 368 8.30 12.11 34.24
N ARG A 369 7.50 12.06 35.32
CA ARG A 369 7.30 10.89 36.18
C ARG A 369 5.93 10.23 36.01
N SER A 370 4.96 10.90 35.37
CA SER A 370 3.70 10.25 35.02
C SER A 370 3.99 9.41 33.78
N ASN A 371 3.98 8.08 33.89
CA ASN A 371 4.24 7.16 32.77
C ASN A 371 3.01 7.21 31.84
N VAL A 372 2.86 8.32 31.14
CA VAL A 372 1.74 8.65 30.28
C VAL A 372 2.31 9.10 28.96
N VAL A 373 1.85 8.48 27.88
CA VAL A 373 2.25 8.81 26.50
C VAL A 373 1.02 9.37 25.79
N VAL A 374 1.20 10.46 25.05
CA VAL A 374 0.13 11.06 24.23
C VAL A 374 0.33 10.63 22.78
N MET A 375 -0.65 9.98 22.21
CA MET A 375 -0.70 9.63 20.79
C MET A 375 -1.76 10.50 20.12
N ALA A 376 -1.52 11.00 18.92
CA ALA A 376 -2.51 11.74 18.17
C ALA A 376 -2.56 11.26 16.73
N ALA A 377 -3.74 11.31 16.10
CA ALA A 377 -3.92 10.97 14.69
C ALA A 377 -4.44 12.17 13.89
N THR A 378 -3.92 12.34 12.68
CA THR A 378 -4.41 13.32 11.71
C THR A 378 -4.38 12.79 10.30
N ASN A 379 -5.26 13.29 9.45
CA ASN A 379 -5.19 13.07 8.00
C ASN A 379 -4.33 14.13 7.30
N ARG A 380 -4.11 15.28 7.95
CA ARG A 380 -3.50 16.47 7.34
C ARG A 380 -2.41 17.04 8.26
N PRO A 381 -1.16 16.54 8.20
CA PRO A 381 -0.09 17.03 9.09
C PRO A 381 0.20 18.54 8.91
N ASN A 382 -0.13 19.09 7.75
CA ASN A 382 0.03 20.52 7.43
C ASN A 382 -1.06 21.42 8.01
N SER A 383 -2.20 20.88 8.46
CA SER A 383 -3.29 21.69 9.06
C SER A 383 -3.06 21.95 10.55
N ILE A 384 -2.25 21.13 11.23
CA ILE A 384 -1.97 21.23 12.67
C ILE A 384 -1.12 22.48 12.99
N ASP A 385 -1.36 23.09 14.16
CA ASP A 385 -0.50 24.16 14.71
C ASP A 385 0.96 23.67 14.83
N PRO A 386 1.94 24.31 14.14
CA PRO A 386 3.35 23.95 14.22
C PRO A 386 3.94 23.95 15.64
N ALA A 387 3.31 24.64 16.59
CA ALA A 387 3.70 24.61 18.00
C ALA A 387 3.56 23.21 18.63
N LEU A 388 2.61 22.38 18.16
CA LEU A 388 2.41 21.02 18.66
C LEU A 388 3.52 20.06 18.22
N ARG A 389 4.14 20.31 17.05
CA ARG A 389 5.21 19.51 16.46
C ARG A 389 6.61 19.83 17.01
N ARG A 390 6.70 20.66 18.06
CA ARG A 390 7.97 21.06 18.67
C ARG A 390 8.44 20.01 19.67
N PHE A 391 9.76 19.92 19.82
CA PHE A 391 10.42 19.02 20.75
C PHE A 391 9.85 19.16 22.18
N GLY A 392 9.51 18.03 22.81
CA GLY A 392 8.86 17.98 24.13
C GLY A 392 7.34 17.85 24.11
N ARG A 393 6.70 17.94 22.92
CA ARG A 393 5.27 17.71 22.68
C ARG A 393 5.11 16.52 21.74
N PHE A 394 4.63 16.70 20.51
CA PHE A 394 4.74 15.70 19.45
C PHE A 394 6.12 15.80 18.80
N ASP A 395 7.11 15.19 19.45
CA ASP A 395 8.49 15.15 19.00
C ASP A 395 8.78 13.97 18.06
N ARG A 396 7.81 13.05 17.93
CA ARG A 396 7.87 11.90 17.02
C ARG A 396 6.68 11.93 16.07
N GLU A 397 6.97 11.72 14.79
CA GLU A 397 5.97 11.65 13.73
C GLU A 397 6.12 10.32 13.01
N VAL A 398 5.00 9.61 12.82
CA VAL A 398 4.96 8.31 12.14
C VAL A 398 4.00 8.40 10.97
N ASP A 399 4.52 8.10 9.78
CA ASP A 399 3.76 8.07 8.52
C ASP A 399 3.11 6.70 8.34
N ILE A 400 1.78 6.65 8.45
CA ILE A 400 0.95 5.48 8.20
C ILE A 400 0.31 5.65 6.81
N GLY A 401 1.12 5.35 5.80
CA GLY A 401 0.75 5.42 4.39
C GLY A 401 -0.17 4.30 3.93
N ILE A 402 -0.41 4.26 2.61
CA ILE A 402 -1.20 3.22 1.95
C ILE A 402 -0.39 1.91 1.94
N PRO A 403 -1.01 0.75 2.23
CA PRO A 403 -0.32 -0.54 2.20
C PRO A 403 0.17 -0.93 0.80
N ASP A 404 1.33 -1.58 0.75
CA ASP A 404 1.91 -2.22 -0.44
C ASP A 404 1.15 -3.53 -0.77
N PRO A 405 1.38 -4.20 -1.93
CA PRO A 405 0.68 -5.43 -2.28
C PRO A 405 0.77 -6.50 -1.18
N THR A 406 1.95 -6.69 -0.59
CA THR A 406 2.16 -7.59 0.55
C THR A 406 1.33 -7.18 1.77
N GLY A 407 1.31 -5.89 2.09
CA GLY A 407 0.51 -5.36 3.18
C GLY A 407 -1.00 -5.47 2.93
N ARG A 408 -1.46 -5.32 1.69
CA ARG A 408 -2.86 -5.55 1.32
C ARG A 408 -3.25 -7.01 1.44
N LEU A 409 -2.36 -7.93 1.07
CA LEU A 409 -2.54 -9.36 1.30
C LEU A 409 -2.68 -9.65 2.80
N GLU A 410 -1.84 -9.07 3.66
CA GLU A 410 -1.96 -9.22 5.12
C GLU A 410 -3.32 -8.72 5.63
N VAL A 411 -3.78 -7.56 5.15
CA VAL A 411 -5.09 -7.00 5.54
C VAL A 411 -6.25 -7.86 5.03
N LEU A 412 -6.18 -8.37 3.79
CA LEU A 412 -7.15 -9.31 3.24
C LEU A 412 -7.21 -10.58 4.08
N GLN A 413 -6.05 -11.16 4.42
CA GLN A 413 -5.96 -12.32 5.29
C GLN A 413 -6.65 -12.04 6.62
N ILE A 414 -6.37 -10.91 7.28
CA ILE A 414 -7.00 -10.52 8.56
C ILE A 414 -8.53 -10.46 8.45
N HIS A 415 -9.08 -9.79 7.44
CA HIS A 415 -10.53 -9.64 7.31
C HIS A 415 -11.23 -10.91 6.82
N THR A 416 -10.50 -11.83 6.18
CA THR A 416 -11.03 -13.13 5.77
C THR A 416 -10.79 -14.25 6.79
N LYS A 417 -10.04 -14.02 7.89
CA LYS A 417 -9.77 -15.04 8.93
C LYS A 417 -11.04 -15.71 9.48
N ASN A 418 -12.14 -14.96 9.57
CA ASN A 418 -13.41 -15.47 10.10
C ASN A 418 -14.31 -16.03 8.98
N MET A 419 -14.06 -15.68 7.72
CA MET A 419 -14.87 -16.07 6.58
C MET A 419 -14.44 -17.44 6.06
N LYS A 420 -15.40 -18.26 5.64
CA LYS A 420 -15.09 -19.48 4.90
C LYS A 420 -14.85 -19.10 3.44
N LEU A 421 -13.61 -19.19 2.98
CA LEU A 421 -13.26 -19.00 1.58
C LEU A 421 -13.37 -20.32 0.83
N SER A 422 -13.81 -20.28 -0.41
CA SER A 422 -13.73 -21.44 -1.31
C SER A 422 -12.34 -21.56 -1.95
N ASP A 423 -12.02 -22.74 -2.48
CA ASP A 423 -10.69 -23.09 -3.00
C ASP A 423 -10.26 -22.26 -4.22
N ASP A 424 -11.19 -21.61 -4.92
CA ASP A 424 -10.95 -20.73 -6.06
C ASP A 424 -10.52 -19.30 -5.67
N VAL A 425 -10.61 -18.94 -4.39
CA VAL A 425 -10.27 -17.59 -3.92
C VAL A 425 -8.76 -17.41 -3.84
N ASP A 426 -8.23 -16.54 -4.70
CA ASP A 426 -6.84 -16.10 -4.66
C ASP A 426 -6.72 -14.69 -4.06
N LEU A 427 -6.36 -14.62 -2.77
CA LEU A 427 -6.14 -13.36 -2.07
C LEU A 427 -4.93 -12.59 -2.59
N GLU A 428 -3.92 -13.27 -3.14
CA GLU A 428 -2.72 -12.62 -3.70
C GLU A 428 -3.08 -11.88 -4.98
N GLN A 429 -3.92 -12.49 -5.82
CA GLN A 429 -4.48 -11.82 -7.00
C GLN A 429 -5.29 -10.58 -6.60
N ILE A 430 -6.17 -10.67 -5.60
CA ILE A 430 -6.96 -9.52 -5.14
C ILE A 430 -6.05 -8.42 -4.57
N ALA A 431 -5.01 -8.78 -3.81
CA ALA A 431 -4.03 -7.83 -3.29
C ALA A 431 -3.28 -7.12 -4.42
N ALA A 432 -2.93 -7.84 -5.49
CA ALA A 432 -2.34 -7.29 -6.68
C ALA A 432 -3.31 -6.32 -7.37
N GLU A 433 -4.59 -6.65 -7.56
CA GLU A 433 -5.53 -5.78 -8.29
C GLU A 433 -6.01 -4.54 -7.50
N THR A 434 -5.97 -4.58 -6.16
CA THR A 434 -6.45 -3.51 -5.25
C THR A 434 -5.46 -2.35 -5.05
N HIS A 435 -4.94 -1.78 -6.14
CA HIS A 435 -4.00 -0.65 -6.05
C HIS A 435 -4.63 0.56 -5.37
N GLY A 436 -3.92 1.17 -4.41
CA GLY A 436 -4.37 2.38 -3.72
C GLY A 436 -5.47 2.14 -2.66
N TYR A 437 -5.90 0.90 -2.44
CA TYR A 437 -6.86 0.57 -1.38
C TYR A 437 -6.20 0.75 0.00
N VAL A 438 -6.91 1.38 0.92
CA VAL A 438 -6.51 1.45 2.34
C VAL A 438 -7.15 0.30 3.13
N GLY A 439 -6.72 0.10 4.38
CA GLY A 439 -7.23 -0.97 5.23
C GLY A 439 -8.75 -0.99 5.34
N SER A 440 -9.39 0.19 5.48
CA SER A 440 -10.86 0.28 5.51
C SER A 440 -11.53 -0.08 4.18
N ASP A 441 -10.88 0.19 3.04
CA ASP A 441 -11.44 -0.17 1.73
C ASP A 441 -11.40 -1.68 1.53
N ILE A 442 -10.33 -2.33 1.98
CA ILE A 442 -10.20 -3.79 1.94
C ILE A 442 -11.20 -4.44 2.89
N ALA A 443 -11.40 -3.89 4.09
CA ALA A 443 -12.42 -4.34 5.01
C ALA A 443 -13.82 -4.26 4.37
N ALA A 444 -14.12 -3.14 3.71
CA ALA A 444 -15.37 -2.94 2.98
C ALA A 444 -15.51 -3.91 1.80
N LEU A 445 -14.43 -4.14 1.05
CA LEU A 445 -14.39 -5.12 -0.04
C LEU A 445 -14.74 -6.53 0.43
N CYS A 446 -14.12 -6.99 1.53
CA CYS A 446 -14.42 -8.31 2.11
C CYS A 446 -15.87 -8.38 2.62
N SER A 447 -16.36 -7.30 3.22
CA SER A 447 -17.74 -7.21 3.70
C SER A 447 -18.75 -7.27 2.56
N GLU A 448 -18.49 -6.56 1.44
CA GLU A 448 -19.34 -6.61 0.24
C GLU A 448 -19.30 -7.98 -0.44
N ALA A 449 -18.13 -8.63 -0.48
CA ALA A 449 -18.02 -10.00 -1.01
C ALA A 449 -18.84 -11.00 -0.17
N ALA A 450 -18.76 -10.90 1.16
CA ALA A 450 -19.58 -11.73 2.06
C ALA A 450 -21.08 -11.41 1.92
N MET A 451 -21.45 -10.14 1.86
CA MET A 451 -22.84 -9.71 1.65
C MET A 451 -23.39 -10.17 0.30
N GLN A 452 -22.56 -10.20 -0.74
CA GLN A 452 -22.96 -10.74 -2.04
C GLN A 452 -23.27 -12.23 -1.95
N GLN A 453 -22.44 -13.00 -1.24
CA GLN A 453 -22.71 -14.42 -1.03
C GLN A 453 -23.98 -14.66 -0.20
N ILE A 454 -24.25 -13.81 0.79
CA ILE A 454 -25.49 -13.85 1.56
C ILE A 454 -26.69 -13.51 0.67
N ARG A 455 -26.59 -12.52 -0.23
CA ARG A 455 -27.66 -12.17 -1.18
C ARG A 455 -27.99 -13.31 -2.14
N GLU A 456 -26.99 -14.00 -2.66
CA GLU A 456 -27.16 -15.14 -3.58
C GLU A 456 -27.80 -16.36 -2.89
N LYS A 457 -27.54 -16.52 -1.59
CA LYS A 457 -28.09 -17.62 -0.77
C LYS A 457 -29.20 -17.17 0.18
N MET A 458 -29.79 -16.00 -0.04
CA MET A 458 -30.81 -15.43 0.83
C MET A 458 -32.08 -16.30 0.87
N ASP A 459 -32.39 -16.99 -0.23
CA ASP A 459 -33.52 -17.92 -0.32
C ASP A 459 -33.39 -19.15 0.61
N LEU A 460 -32.20 -19.43 1.14
CA LEU A 460 -31.93 -20.52 2.08
C LEU A 460 -32.01 -20.07 3.55
N ILE A 461 -32.07 -18.76 3.80
CA ILE A 461 -32.08 -18.18 5.15
C ILE A 461 -33.51 -17.74 5.46
N ASP A 462 -34.11 -18.31 6.50
CA ASP A 462 -35.40 -17.85 6.99
C ASP A 462 -35.20 -16.53 7.76
N LEU A 463 -35.70 -15.43 7.18
CA LEU A 463 -35.59 -14.09 7.76
C LEU A 463 -36.56 -13.87 8.94
N ASP A 464 -37.51 -14.80 9.17
CA ASP A 464 -38.49 -14.71 10.25
C ASP A 464 -37.94 -15.24 11.59
N GLU A 465 -36.79 -15.93 11.60
CA GLU A 465 -36.10 -16.38 12.81
C GLU A 465 -35.00 -15.39 13.26
N ASP A 466 -35.00 -15.04 14.55
CA ASP A 466 -33.97 -14.19 15.18
C ASP A 466 -32.62 -14.92 15.39
N THR A 467 -32.52 -16.19 15.02
CA THR A 467 -31.32 -17.04 15.20
C THR A 467 -30.98 -17.77 13.92
N ILE A 468 -29.70 -17.88 13.60
CA ILE A 468 -29.23 -18.60 12.41
C ILE A 468 -28.52 -19.89 12.87
N ASP A 469 -28.85 -21.00 12.20
CA ASP A 469 -28.18 -22.28 12.43
C ASP A 469 -26.70 -22.21 12.02
N ALA A 470 -25.82 -22.68 12.90
CA ALA A 470 -24.39 -22.79 12.63
C ALA A 470 -24.06 -23.61 11.37
N GLU A 471 -24.84 -24.64 11.04
CA GLU A 471 -24.62 -25.47 9.85
C GLU A 471 -24.87 -24.69 8.55
N VAL A 472 -25.92 -23.87 8.53
CA VAL A 472 -26.23 -22.99 7.39
C VAL A 472 -25.10 -22.00 7.20
N LEU A 473 -24.61 -21.38 8.28
CA LEU A 473 -23.48 -20.45 8.24
C LEU A 473 -22.19 -21.10 7.72
N ASP A 474 -21.92 -22.35 8.09
CA ASP A 474 -20.75 -23.08 7.57
C ASP A 474 -20.87 -23.44 6.08
N SER A 475 -22.09 -23.52 5.53
CA SER A 475 -22.31 -23.73 4.10
C SER A 475 -22.13 -22.45 3.24
N LEU A 476 -22.04 -21.27 3.86
CA LEU A 476 -21.85 -19.98 3.20
C LEU A 476 -20.36 -19.73 2.88
N GLY A 477 -19.78 -20.51 1.98
CA GLY A 477 -18.43 -20.25 1.46
C GLY A 477 -18.41 -19.09 0.46
N VAL A 478 -17.57 -18.07 0.68
CA VAL A 478 -17.42 -16.91 -0.21
C VAL A 478 -16.51 -17.27 -1.39
N THR A 479 -16.97 -16.98 -2.61
CA THR A 479 -16.29 -17.34 -3.88
C THR A 479 -15.51 -16.19 -4.49
N MET A 480 -14.63 -16.52 -5.44
CA MET A 480 -13.85 -15.50 -6.18
C MET A 480 -14.77 -14.61 -7.02
N GLU A 481 -15.90 -15.13 -7.49
CA GLU A 481 -16.90 -14.32 -8.21
C GLU A 481 -17.52 -13.24 -7.32
N ASN A 482 -17.78 -13.54 -6.04
CA ASN A 482 -18.26 -12.55 -5.09
C ASN A 482 -17.22 -11.43 -4.87
N PHE A 483 -15.92 -11.77 -4.82
CA PHE A 483 -14.85 -10.77 -4.75
C PHE A 483 -14.74 -9.93 -6.03
N ARG A 484 -14.90 -10.53 -7.21
CA ARG A 484 -14.93 -9.79 -8.49
C ARG A 484 -16.10 -8.83 -8.57
N PHE A 485 -17.28 -9.26 -8.09
CA PHE A 485 -18.43 -8.36 -7.96
C PHE A 485 -18.12 -7.20 -7.03
N ALA A 486 -17.56 -7.49 -5.85
CA ALA A 486 -17.20 -6.48 -4.87
C ALA A 486 -16.18 -5.46 -5.43
N LEU A 487 -15.17 -5.91 -6.18
CA LEU A 487 -14.19 -5.04 -6.86
C LEU A 487 -14.84 -4.10 -7.89
N GLY A 488 -15.91 -4.54 -8.56
CA GLY A 488 -16.66 -3.72 -9.50
C GLY A 488 -17.48 -2.61 -8.84
N VAL A 489 -17.85 -2.77 -7.56
CA VAL A 489 -18.67 -1.83 -6.79
C VAL A 489 -17.81 -0.94 -5.88
N SER A 490 -16.69 -1.47 -5.37
CA SER A 490 -15.83 -0.78 -4.42
C SER A 490 -14.99 0.30 -5.10
N ASN A 491 -15.08 1.53 -4.57
CA ASN A 491 -14.23 2.64 -4.97
C ASN A 491 -13.24 2.97 -3.85
N PRO A 492 -11.92 3.05 -4.11
CA PRO A 492 -10.93 3.32 -3.08
C PRO A 492 -11.12 4.71 -2.46
N SER A 493 -11.08 4.78 -1.13
CA SER A 493 -11.31 6.01 -0.35
C SER A 493 -10.11 6.95 -0.39
N ALA A 494 -8.88 6.42 -0.44
CA ALA A 494 -7.66 7.24 -0.55
C ALA A 494 -7.59 8.03 -1.87
N LEU A 495 -8.19 7.51 -2.94
CA LEU A 495 -8.24 8.17 -4.24
C LEU A 495 -9.44 9.12 -4.37
N ARG A 496 -10.39 9.09 -3.43
CA ARG A 496 -11.61 9.92 -3.46
C ARG A 496 -11.37 11.38 -3.05
N GLU A 497 -10.33 11.67 -2.26
CA GLU A 497 -9.93 13.05 -1.92
C GLU A 497 -9.06 13.73 -2.99
N VAL A 498 -8.59 13.00 -4.00
CA VAL A 498 -7.84 13.57 -5.13
C VAL A 498 -8.76 13.44 -6.33
N ALA A 499 -9.14 14.56 -6.94
CA ALA A 499 -9.64 14.45 -8.30
C ALA A 499 -8.56 13.71 -9.12
N VAL A 500 -8.89 12.49 -9.56
CA VAL A 500 -8.17 11.74 -10.60
C VAL A 500 -6.84 11.09 -10.17
N VAL A 501 -6.81 10.25 -9.12
CA VAL A 501 -5.86 9.12 -9.12
C VAL A 501 -6.54 7.93 -9.80
N GLU A 502 -6.21 7.68 -11.05
CA GLU A 502 -6.73 6.55 -11.81
C GLU A 502 -5.70 5.42 -11.76
N VAL A 503 -6.14 4.16 -11.69
CA VAL A 503 -5.29 3.04 -12.09
C VAL A 503 -5.38 2.99 -13.62
N PRO A 504 -4.29 3.27 -14.35
CA PRO A 504 -4.36 3.28 -15.80
C PRO A 504 -4.57 1.85 -16.31
N ASN A 505 -5.61 1.65 -17.10
CA ASN A 505 -5.96 0.36 -17.70
C ASN A 505 -5.32 0.14 -19.09
N VAL A 506 -4.53 1.10 -19.57
CA VAL A 506 -3.90 1.07 -20.88
C VAL A 506 -2.58 0.33 -20.78
N ARG A 507 -2.33 -0.65 -21.67
CA ARG A 507 -1.04 -1.36 -21.78
C ARG A 507 -0.27 -0.89 -23.00
N TRP A 508 1.01 -1.26 -23.11
CA TRP A 508 1.81 -1.00 -24.32
C TRP A 508 1.20 -1.59 -25.61
N GLU A 509 0.43 -2.68 -25.47
CA GLU A 509 -0.31 -3.32 -26.56
C GLU A 509 -1.43 -2.45 -27.14
N ASP A 510 -2.01 -1.55 -26.32
CA ASP A 510 -3.09 -0.66 -26.74
C ASP A 510 -2.55 0.55 -27.53
N ILE A 511 -1.23 0.72 -27.60
CA ILE A 511 -0.55 1.81 -28.30
C ILE A 511 0.20 1.26 -29.51
N GLY A 512 -0.35 1.51 -30.71
CA GLY A 512 0.27 1.14 -31.96
C GLY A 512 1.45 2.03 -32.36
N GLY A 513 2.63 1.45 -32.56
CA GLY A 513 3.84 2.13 -33.02
C GLY A 513 4.60 2.89 -31.93
N LEU A 514 5.37 3.91 -32.32
CA LEU A 514 6.17 4.76 -31.42
C LEU A 514 7.23 3.99 -30.59
N GLU A 515 7.78 2.90 -31.11
CA GLU A 515 8.71 2.02 -30.39
C GLU A 515 9.94 2.75 -29.83
N GLY A 516 10.47 3.74 -30.55
CA GLY A 516 11.58 4.57 -30.04
C GLY A 516 11.19 5.38 -28.80
N VAL A 517 9.98 5.92 -28.76
CA VAL A 517 9.46 6.68 -27.61
C VAL A 517 9.15 5.74 -26.43
N LYS A 518 8.64 4.54 -26.70
CA LYS A 518 8.39 3.53 -25.67
C LYS A 518 9.70 3.13 -24.97
N ALA A 519 10.76 2.87 -25.74
CA ALA A 519 12.08 2.55 -25.21
C ALA A 519 12.65 3.68 -24.34
N GLU A 520 12.56 4.94 -24.81
CA GLU A 520 13.01 6.12 -24.05
C GLU A 520 12.23 6.31 -22.74
N LEU A 521 10.93 5.97 -22.72
CA LEU A 521 10.12 5.99 -21.50
C LEU A 521 10.47 4.88 -20.51
N GLN A 522 10.75 3.67 -21.00
CA GLN A 522 11.25 2.59 -20.15
C GLN A 522 12.59 2.96 -19.51
N GLU A 523 13.50 3.55 -20.27
CA GLU A 523 14.79 4.00 -19.75
C GLU A 523 14.67 5.12 -18.71
N SER A 524 13.77 6.07 -18.92
CA SER A 524 13.61 7.25 -18.06
C SER A 524 12.78 7.00 -16.81
N VAL A 525 11.78 6.11 -16.86
CA VAL A 525 10.83 5.87 -15.74
C VAL A 525 11.01 4.49 -15.12
N GLN A 526 11.07 3.43 -15.93
CA GLN A 526 11.11 2.05 -15.43
C GLN A 526 12.47 1.68 -14.83
N TYR A 527 13.58 2.03 -15.50
CA TYR A 527 14.92 1.65 -15.01
C TYR A 527 15.28 2.25 -13.65
N PRO A 528 14.95 3.51 -13.32
CA PRO A 528 15.17 4.05 -11.98
C PRO A 528 14.35 3.35 -10.88
N VAL A 529 13.17 2.81 -11.23
CA VAL A 529 12.27 2.12 -10.30
C VAL A 529 12.73 0.69 -10.06
N ASP A 530 13.02 -0.06 -11.13
CA ASP A 530 13.39 -1.48 -11.06
C ASP A 530 14.85 -1.70 -10.65
N HIS A 531 15.74 -0.74 -10.94
CA HIS A 531 17.19 -0.88 -10.73
C HIS A 531 17.87 0.33 -10.05
N PRO A 532 17.41 0.77 -8.86
CA PRO A 532 17.98 1.93 -8.17
C PRO A 532 19.46 1.75 -7.81
N GLU A 533 19.91 0.51 -7.59
CA GLU A 533 21.29 0.17 -7.27
C GLU A 533 22.28 0.55 -8.38
N LYS A 534 21.84 0.45 -9.65
CA LYS A 534 22.68 0.81 -10.80
C LYS A 534 22.90 2.32 -10.86
N PHE A 535 21.86 3.11 -10.62
CA PHE A 535 21.97 4.58 -10.59
C PHE A 535 22.87 5.06 -9.43
N LEU A 536 22.73 4.45 -8.25
CA LEU A 536 23.60 4.72 -7.10
C LEU A 536 25.07 4.37 -7.39
N LYS A 537 25.33 3.25 -8.05
CA LYS A 537 26.69 2.81 -8.43
C LYS A 537 27.38 3.83 -9.35
N PHE A 538 26.64 4.42 -10.29
CA PHE A 538 27.19 5.41 -11.22
C PHE A 538 27.08 6.86 -10.71
N GLY A 539 26.51 7.08 -9.52
CA GLY A 539 26.33 8.41 -8.94
C GLY A 539 25.40 9.32 -9.74
N LEU A 540 24.59 8.75 -10.62
CA LEU A 540 23.64 9.48 -11.45
C LEU A 540 22.31 9.61 -10.71
N SER A 541 21.80 10.83 -10.62
CA SER A 541 20.41 11.05 -10.20
C SER A 541 19.50 10.82 -11.41
N PRO A 542 18.41 10.04 -11.29
CA PRO A 542 17.49 9.84 -12.38
C PRO A 542 16.81 11.15 -12.78
N SER A 543 16.46 11.28 -14.07
CA SER A 543 15.65 12.38 -14.59
C SER A 543 14.31 12.41 -13.88
N ARG A 544 13.86 13.61 -13.48
CA ARG A 544 12.67 13.76 -12.64
C ARG A 544 11.39 14.00 -13.42
N GLY A 545 11.52 14.44 -14.67
CA GLY A 545 10.35 14.70 -15.45
C GLY A 545 10.57 14.68 -16.95
N VAL A 546 9.50 14.28 -17.61
CA VAL A 546 9.43 14.12 -19.06
C VAL A 546 8.40 15.11 -19.60
N LEU A 547 8.73 15.84 -20.66
CA LEU A 547 7.76 16.66 -21.39
C LEU A 547 7.46 16.01 -22.75
N PHE A 548 6.23 15.54 -22.92
CA PHE A 548 5.70 15.17 -24.22
C PHE A 548 5.26 16.41 -25.00
N TYR A 549 5.78 16.54 -26.21
CA TYR A 549 5.30 17.55 -27.15
C TYR A 549 5.07 16.97 -28.53
N GLY A 550 4.08 17.51 -29.24
CA GLY A 550 3.73 17.07 -30.59
C GLY A 550 2.30 17.44 -30.94
N PRO A 551 1.85 17.12 -32.17
CA PRO A 551 0.50 17.44 -32.61
C PRO A 551 -0.59 16.81 -31.72
N PRO A 552 -1.79 17.40 -31.68
CA PRO A 552 -2.91 16.83 -30.93
C PRO A 552 -3.31 15.45 -31.50
N GLY A 553 -3.84 14.58 -30.64
CA GLY A 553 -4.38 13.29 -31.07
C GLY A 553 -3.33 12.21 -31.41
N THR A 554 -2.07 12.37 -31.01
CA THR A 554 -1.00 11.37 -31.19
C THR A 554 -0.84 10.38 -30.04
N GLY A 555 -1.70 10.46 -29.01
CA GLY A 555 -1.69 9.48 -27.90
C GLY A 555 -0.75 9.83 -26.73
N LYS A 556 -0.33 11.09 -26.56
CA LYS A 556 0.48 11.55 -25.41
C LYS A 556 -0.10 11.14 -24.06
N THR A 557 -1.40 11.35 -23.87
CA THR A 557 -2.13 10.93 -22.66
C THR A 557 -2.16 9.40 -22.51
N MET A 558 -2.28 8.64 -23.61
CA MET A 558 -2.27 7.17 -23.56
C MET A 558 -0.88 6.63 -23.22
N LEU A 559 0.20 7.23 -23.74
CA LEU A 559 1.58 6.88 -23.38
C LEU A 559 1.84 7.07 -21.89
N ALA A 560 1.39 8.19 -21.32
CA ALA A 560 1.52 8.44 -19.88
C ALA A 560 0.77 7.41 -19.03
N LYS A 561 -0.42 6.97 -19.48
CA LYS A 561 -1.18 5.90 -18.83
C LYS A 561 -0.49 4.54 -18.97
N ALA A 562 0.04 4.20 -20.14
CA ALA A 562 0.71 2.92 -20.37
C ALA A 562 1.99 2.76 -19.55
N VAL A 563 2.84 3.79 -19.46
CA VAL A 563 4.05 3.73 -18.63
C VAL A 563 3.72 3.58 -17.15
N ALA A 564 2.64 4.20 -16.69
CA ALA A 564 2.20 4.08 -15.31
C ALA A 564 1.65 2.68 -14.97
N ASN A 565 0.95 2.05 -15.91
CA ASN A 565 0.49 0.67 -15.76
C ASN A 565 1.67 -0.31 -15.73
N GLU A 566 2.65 -0.15 -16.61
CA GLU A 566 3.84 -1.02 -16.67
C GLU A 566 4.69 -0.93 -15.41
N CYS A 567 4.82 0.26 -14.82
CA CYS A 567 5.55 0.46 -13.58
C CYS A 567 4.74 0.11 -12.32
N ALA A 568 3.50 -0.39 -12.48
CA ALA A 568 2.54 -0.60 -11.39
C ALA A 568 2.44 0.62 -10.45
N ALA A 569 2.51 1.82 -11.02
CA ALA A 569 2.58 3.08 -10.29
C ALA A 569 1.22 3.79 -10.29
N ASN A 570 0.93 4.52 -9.21
CA ASN A 570 -0.28 5.33 -9.13
C ASN A 570 -0.23 6.46 -10.18
N PHE A 571 -1.33 6.74 -10.88
CA PHE A 571 -1.37 7.76 -11.92
C PHE A 571 -2.30 8.91 -11.54
N ILE A 572 -1.73 10.10 -11.33
CA ILE A 572 -2.47 11.32 -11.03
C ILE A 572 -2.52 12.15 -12.30
N SER A 573 -3.72 12.32 -12.89
CA SER A 573 -3.89 13.14 -14.09
C SER A 573 -4.53 14.47 -13.73
N VAL A 574 -3.78 15.55 -13.90
CA VAL A 574 -4.27 16.92 -13.71
C VAL A 574 -4.36 17.61 -15.06
N LYS A 575 -5.55 18.07 -15.43
CA LYS A 575 -5.73 18.82 -16.68
C LYS A 575 -5.50 20.30 -16.47
N GLY A 576 -4.95 20.96 -17.49
CA GLY A 576 -4.71 22.39 -17.54
C GLY A 576 -5.85 23.28 -16.97
N PRO A 577 -7.11 23.11 -17.42
CA PRO A 577 -8.25 23.87 -16.92
C PRO A 577 -8.62 23.60 -15.45
N GLU A 578 -8.35 22.40 -14.92
CA GLU A 578 -8.69 22.02 -13.54
C GLU A 578 -7.85 22.81 -12.52
N LEU A 579 -6.62 23.17 -12.88
CA LEU A 579 -5.76 24.05 -12.08
C LEU A 579 -6.23 25.52 -12.09
N LEU A 580 -7.06 25.92 -13.05
CA LEU A 580 -7.59 27.29 -13.19
C LEU A 580 -9.01 27.45 -12.63
N SER A 581 -9.86 26.43 -12.72
CA SER A 581 -11.28 26.50 -12.34
C SER A 581 -11.53 26.43 -10.83
N MET A 582 -10.54 26.00 -10.05
CA MET A 582 -10.63 25.93 -8.59
C MET A 582 -10.34 27.31 -7.97
N TRP A 583 -11.31 28.22 -8.08
CA TRP A 583 -11.50 29.50 -7.39
C TRP A 583 -10.28 30.40 -7.11
N PHE A 584 -10.39 31.67 -7.52
CA PHE A 584 -9.40 32.73 -7.30
C PHE A 584 -8.87 32.77 -5.85
N GLY A 585 -7.67 32.22 -5.62
CA GLY A 585 -6.94 32.31 -4.35
C GLY A 585 -6.46 30.98 -3.74
N GLU A 586 -7.07 29.84 -4.06
CA GLU A 586 -6.72 28.53 -3.46
C GLU A 586 -5.83 27.65 -4.34
N SER A 587 -5.59 28.04 -5.60
CA SER A 587 -4.89 27.23 -6.60
C SER A 587 -3.45 26.85 -6.19
N GLU A 588 -2.75 27.66 -5.39
CA GLU A 588 -1.41 27.35 -4.88
C GLU A 588 -1.41 26.25 -3.81
N SER A 589 -2.37 26.28 -2.88
CA SER A 589 -2.50 25.25 -1.85
C SER A 589 -2.84 23.92 -2.49
N ASN A 590 -3.69 23.93 -3.52
CA ASN A 590 -4.12 22.72 -4.21
C ASN A 590 -2.96 22.05 -4.95
N ILE A 591 -2.07 22.80 -5.59
CA ILE A 591 -0.85 22.22 -6.22
C ILE A 591 0.02 21.58 -5.16
N ARG A 592 0.25 22.25 -4.02
CA ARG A 592 0.99 21.66 -2.91
C ARG A 592 0.32 20.36 -2.44
N ASP A 593 -0.99 20.39 -2.24
CA ASP A 593 -1.74 19.21 -1.80
C ASP A 593 -1.66 18.06 -2.83
N ILE A 594 -1.71 18.33 -4.13
CA ILE A 594 -1.52 17.33 -5.20
C ILE A 594 -0.13 16.68 -5.10
N PHE A 595 0.93 17.48 -4.94
CA PHE A 595 2.29 16.97 -4.83
C PHE A 595 2.55 16.28 -3.48
N ASP A 596 1.97 16.75 -2.38
CA ASP A 596 1.97 16.08 -1.07
C ASP A 596 1.31 14.70 -1.16
N LYS A 597 0.18 14.62 -1.86
CA LYS A 597 -0.56 13.38 -2.13
C LYS A 597 0.22 12.43 -3.04
N ALA A 598 0.81 12.93 -4.13
CA ALA A 598 1.70 12.14 -4.98
C ALA A 598 2.89 11.55 -4.19
N ARG A 599 3.42 12.32 -3.23
CA ARG A 599 4.49 11.88 -2.32
C ARG A 599 4.03 10.85 -1.28
N ALA A 600 2.74 10.83 -0.94
CA ALA A 600 2.14 9.83 -0.06
C ALA A 600 1.76 8.55 -0.81
N ALA A 601 1.42 8.68 -2.10
CA ALA A 601 1.06 7.59 -3.01
C ALA A 601 2.26 7.03 -3.80
N ALA A 602 3.51 7.29 -3.38
CA ALA A 602 4.69 6.80 -4.10
C ALA A 602 4.76 5.26 -4.05
N PRO A 603 5.08 4.56 -5.17
CA PRO A 603 5.48 5.08 -6.48
C PRO A 603 4.30 5.70 -7.26
N CYS A 604 4.49 6.92 -7.75
CA CYS A 604 3.43 7.71 -8.39
C CYS A 604 3.95 8.50 -9.59
N ILE A 605 3.14 8.57 -10.65
CA ILE A 605 3.35 9.43 -11.81
C ILE A 605 2.31 10.57 -11.78
N VAL A 606 2.80 11.80 -11.76
CA VAL A 606 1.98 13.01 -11.87
C VAL A 606 1.98 13.45 -13.33
N PHE A 607 0.85 13.26 -14.01
CA PHE A 607 0.63 13.66 -15.39
C PHE A 607 -0.07 15.02 -15.46
N LEU A 608 0.60 16.00 -16.03
CA LEU A 608 0.09 17.35 -16.26
C LEU A 608 -0.27 17.48 -17.75
N ASP A 609 -1.55 17.33 -18.07
CA ASP A 609 -2.04 17.46 -19.45
C ASP A 609 -2.38 18.92 -19.78
N GLU A 610 -2.28 19.28 -21.06
CA GLU A 610 -2.57 20.64 -21.57
C GLU A 610 -1.80 21.74 -20.81
N LEU A 611 -0.50 21.53 -20.56
CA LEU A 611 0.34 22.53 -19.88
C LEU A 611 0.33 23.90 -20.60
N ASP A 612 0.06 23.92 -21.90
CA ASP A 612 -0.09 25.15 -22.70
C ASP A 612 -1.29 26.02 -22.30
N SER A 613 -2.26 25.50 -21.55
CA SER A 613 -3.38 26.31 -21.05
C SER A 613 -3.01 27.16 -19.83
N ILE A 614 -2.03 26.72 -19.02
CA ILE A 614 -1.62 27.39 -17.77
C ILE A 614 -0.27 28.08 -17.92
N ALA A 615 0.70 27.41 -18.53
CA ALA A 615 2.10 27.81 -18.53
C ALA A 615 2.47 28.58 -19.81
N LYS A 616 1.65 29.56 -20.21
CA LYS A 616 1.96 30.45 -21.32
C LYS A 616 3.13 31.36 -20.97
N ALA A 617 4.04 31.57 -21.90
CA ALA A 617 5.19 32.45 -21.75
C ALA A 617 4.75 33.84 -21.26
N ARG A 618 5.44 34.31 -20.21
CA ARG A 618 5.16 35.59 -19.53
C ARG A 618 5.12 36.73 -20.55
N GLY A 619 3.99 37.46 -20.61
CA GLY A 619 3.90 38.71 -21.40
C GLY A 619 2.96 38.71 -22.62
N GLY A 620 2.16 37.67 -22.85
CA GLY A 620 1.26 37.60 -24.03
C GLY A 620 -0.04 38.41 -23.95
N SER A 621 -0.39 39.03 -22.82
CA SER A 621 -1.60 39.87 -22.72
C SER A 621 -1.36 41.09 -21.85
N MET A 622 -1.51 42.26 -22.46
CA MET A 622 -1.54 43.58 -21.81
C MET A 622 -2.82 43.67 -20.97
N GLY A 623 -2.79 43.14 -19.74
CA GLY A 623 -3.92 43.19 -18.82
C GLY A 623 -3.64 42.43 -17.51
N ASP A 624 -4.01 43.04 -16.39
CA ASP A 624 -3.77 42.65 -14.99
C ASP A 624 -4.42 41.30 -14.56
N ALA A 625 -4.85 40.48 -15.51
CA ALA A 625 -5.48 39.17 -15.29
C ALA A 625 -4.50 37.98 -15.30
N GLY A 626 -3.22 38.20 -15.66
CA GLY A 626 -2.18 37.14 -15.75
C GLY A 626 -1.54 36.71 -14.42
N GLY A 627 -1.77 37.42 -13.32
CA GLY A 627 -1.08 37.15 -12.05
C GLY A 627 -1.48 35.82 -11.37
N ALA A 628 -2.61 35.21 -11.74
CA ALA A 628 -3.03 33.92 -11.19
C ALA A 628 -2.30 32.74 -11.83
N SER A 629 -2.16 32.73 -13.16
CA SER A 629 -1.39 31.70 -13.89
C SER A 629 0.09 31.74 -13.51
N ASP A 630 0.67 32.94 -13.37
CA ASP A 630 2.08 33.09 -13.02
C ASP A 630 2.40 32.56 -11.62
N ARG A 631 1.48 32.76 -10.67
CA ARG A 631 1.58 32.21 -9.31
C ARG A 631 1.50 30.69 -9.29
N VAL A 632 0.57 30.12 -10.06
CA VAL A 632 0.44 28.67 -10.25
C VAL A 632 1.72 28.06 -10.85
N VAL A 633 2.29 28.67 -11.89
CA VAL A 633 3.54 28.20 -12.50
C VAL A 633 4.69 28.26 -11.48
N ASN A 634 4.85 29.36 -10.74
CA ASN A 634 5.91 29.47 -9.73
C ASN A 634 5.75 28.43 -8.60
N GLN A 635 4.52 28.14 -8.18
CA GLN A 635 4.24 27.11 -7.19
C GLN A 635 4.57 25.71 -7.74
N LEU A 636 4.19 25.41 -8.98
CA LEU A 636 4.56 24.15 -9.66
C LEU A 636 6.08 23.97 -9.73
N LEU A 637 6.82 25.03 -10.09
CA LEU A 637 8.29 25.02 -10.09
C LEU A 637 8.87 24.74 -8.70
N THR A 638 8.28 25.35 -7.67
CA THR A 638 8.72 25.15 -6.28
C THR A 638 8.49 23.71 -5.82
N GLU A 639 7.37 23.09 -6.19
CA GLU A 639 7.09 21.69 -5.85
C GLU A 639 7.98 20.71 -6.63
N MET A 640 8.26 21.00 -7.91
CA MET A 640 9.19 20.19 -8.73
C MET A 640 10.63 20.24 -8.21
N ASP A 641 11.12 21.44 -7.86
CA ASP A 641 12.46 21.63 -7.27
C ASP A 641 12.53 21.06 -5.84
N GLY A 642 11.44 21.21 -5.09
CA GLY A 642 11.28 20.73 -3.71
C GLY A 642 11.14 19.21 -3.58
N MET A 643 10.97 18.48 -4.69
CA MET A 643 11.06 17.03 -4.67
C MET A 643 12.46 16.61 -4.21
N THR A 644 12.53 15.79 -3.18
CA THR A 644 13.81 15.18 -2.77
C THR A 644 14.00 13.89 -3.56
N SER A 645 15.24 13.59 -3.99
CA SER A 645 15.60 12.43 -4.83
C SER A 645 15.29 11.05 -4.23
N LYS A 646 14.73 11.00 -3.01
CA LYS A 646 14.42 9.76 -2.29
C LYS A 646 12.97 9.31 -2.45
N LYS A 647 12.06 10.15 -2.98
CA LYS A 647 10.66 9.77 -3.20
C LYS A 647 10.46 9.43 -4.68
N ASN A 648 9.99 8.22 -4.97
CA ASN A 648 9.72 7.71 -6.33
C ASN A 648 8.48 8.38 -6.95
N VAL A 649 8.55 9.70 -7.14
CA VAL A 649 7.50 10.49 -7.79
C VAL A 649 8.08 11.04 -9.09
N PHE A 650 7.42 10.74 -10.21
CA PHE A 650 7.81 11.18 -11.55
C PHE A 650 6.79 12.16 -12.11
N VAL A 651 7.24 13.23 -12.76
CA VAL A 651 6.35 14.23 -13.34
C VAL A 651 6.39 14.14 -14.86
N ILE A 652 5.24 13.91 -15.50
CA ILE A 652 5.11 13.89 -16.96
C ILE A 652 4.24 15.06 -17.38
N GLY A 653 4.78 15.99 -18.15
CA GLY A 653 4.02 17.07 -18.78
C GLY A 653 3.63 16.72 -20.20
N ALA A 654 2.45 17.13 -20.65
CA ALA A 654 2.07 17.09 -22.07
C ALA A 654 1.67 18.49 -22.57
N THR A 655 2.17 18.84 -23.76
CA THR A 655 1.80 20.08 -24.44
C THR A 655 1.57 19.84 -25.93
N ASN A 656 0.56 20.50 -26.49
CA ASN A 656 0.37 20.57 -27.93
C ASN A 656 1.10 21.77 -28.55
N ARG A 657 1.57 22.73 -27.73
CA ARG A 657 2.15 23.99 -28.18
C ARG A 657 3.43 24.30 -27.40
N PRO A 658 4.53 23.59 -27.70
CA PRO A 658 5.76 23.73 -26.94
C PRO A 658 6.39 25.13 -27.06
N GLU A 659 6.08 25.89 -28.11
CA GLU A 659 6.55 27.26 -28.29
C GLU A 659 5.92 28.27 -27.33
N GLN A 660 4.77 27.93 -26.73
CA GLN A 660 4.07 28.80 -25.78
C GLN A 660 4.50 28.52 -24.34
N LEU A 661 5.27 27.47 -24.08
CA LEU A 661 5.61 27.03 -22.73
C LEU A 661 6.68 27.93 -22.08
N ASP A 662 6.56 28.20 -20.78
CA ASP A 662 7.62 28.88 -20.00
C ASP A 662 8.93 28.05 -20.04
N PRO A 663 10.04 28.59 -20.60
CA PRO A 663 11.33 27.89 -20.65
C PRO A 663 11.89 27.49 -19.28
N ALA A 664 11.39 28.08 -18.18
CA ALA A 664 11.75 27.68 -16.83
C ALA A 664 11.37 26.22 -16.52
N LEU A 665 10.31 25.68 -17.13
CA LEU A 665 9.88 24.29 -16.91
C LEU A 665 10.84 23.27 -17.52
N CYS A 666 11.48 23.61 -18.64
CA CYS A 666 12.40 22.73 -19.38
C CYS A 666 13.85 22.76 -18.86
N ARG A 667 14.10 23.38 -17.69
CA ARG A 667 15.46 23.45 -17.13
C ARG A 667 15.87 22.08 -16.53
N PRO A 668 17.17 21.72 -16.57
CA PRO A 668 17.68 20.51 -15.94
C PRO A 668 17.23 20.38 -14.48
N GLY A 669 16.74 19.20 -14.10
CA GLY A 669 16.18 18.92 -12.77
C GLY A 669 14.65 19.07 -12.65
N ARG A 670 13.97 19.55 -13.71
CA ARG A 670 12.50 19.68 -13.80
C ARG A 670 11.96 18.76 -14.90
N LEU A 671 11.51 19.30 -16.04
CA LEU A 671 11.18 18.54 -17.25
C LEU A 671 12.41 18.53 -18.17
N ASP A 672 13.40 17.73 -17.82
CA ASP A 672 14.70 17.69 -18.49
C ASP A 672 14.70 16.79 -19.73
N SER A 673 13.88 15.75 -19.75
CA SER A 673 13.69 14.89 -20.93
C SER A 673 12.57 15.41 -21.83
N LEU A 674 12.91 15.88 -23.02
CA LEU A 674 11.97 16.42 -24.01
C LEU A 674 11.68 15.36 -25.09
N ILE A 675 10.53 14.69 -25.00
CA ILE A 675 10.16 13.62 -25.92
C ILE A 675 9.18 14.14 -26.98
N TYR A 676 9.60 14.06 -28.25
CA TYR A 676 8.77 14.40 -29.40
C TYR A 676 7.89 13.22 -29.80
N VAL A 677 6.57 13.43 -29.85
CA VAL A 677 5.60 12.42 -30.30
C VAL A 677 5.09 12.79 -31.70
N PRO A 678 5.65 12.20 -32.77
CA PRO A 678 5.27 12.52 -34.15
C PRO A 678 3.89 11.94 -34.53
N LEU A 679 3.42 12.31 -35.73
CA LEU A 679 2.30 11.60 -36.38
C LEU A 679 2.71 10.16 -36.74
N PRO A 680 1.76 9.21 -36.74
CA PRO A 680 2.05 7.81 -37.01
C PRO A 680 2.47 7.57 -38.47
N ASP A 681 3.54 6.80 -38.64
CA ASP A 681 3.97 6.27 -39.94
C ASP A 681 3.04 5.13 -40.42
N GLN A 682 3.24 4.62 -41.63
CA GLN A 682 2.39 3.56 -42.18
C GLN A 682 2.27 2.31 -41.27
N PRO A 683 3.38 1.74 -40.75
CA PRO A 683 3.28 0.60 -39.83
C PRO A 683 2.62 0.98 -38.49
N ALA A 684 2.87 2.17 -37.94
CA ALA A 684 2.18 2.62 -36.73
C ALA A 684 0.67 2.79 -36.97
N ARG A 685 0.23 3.32 -38.13
CA ARG A 685 -1.20 3.43 -38.46
C ARG A 685 -1.88 2.07 -38.52
N ALA A 686 -1.24 1.07 -39.13
CA ALA A 686 -1.75 -0.31 -39.13
C ALA A 686 -1.83 -0.88 -37.70
N GLY A 687 -0.80 -0.63 -36.87
CA GLY A 687 -0.79 -1.01 -35.46
C GLY A 687 -1.91 -0.34 -34.65
N ILE A 688 -2.17 0.96 -34.86
CA ILE A 688 -3.24 1.71 -34.20
C ILE A 688 -4.61 1.15 -34.56
N LEU A 689 -4.85 0.85 -35.85
CA LEU A 689 -6.10 0.26 -36.30
C LEU A 689 -6.33 -1.13 -35.67
N LYS A 690 -5.29 -1.96 -35.60
CA LYS A 690 -5.34 -3.28 -34.92
C LYS A 690 -5.64 -3.13 -33.42
N ALA A 691 -4.99 -2.19 -32.73
CA ALA A 691 -5.22 -1.95 -31.31
C ALA A 691 -6.66 -1.50 -31.03
N GLN A 692 -7.19 -0.58 -31.84
CA GLN A 692 -8.56 -0.06 -31.68
C GLN A 692 -9.65 -1.10 -31.98
N LEU A 693 -9.40 -2.00 -32.94
CA LEU A 693 -10.35 -3.02 -33.36
C LEU A 693 -10.19 -4.35 -32.60
N ARG A 694 -9.26 -4.45 -31.65
CA ARG A 694 -8.98 -5.69 -30.89
C ARG A 694 -10.22 -6.28 -30.20
N LYS A 695 -11.13 -5.43 -29.74
CA LYS A 695 -12.38 -5.82 -29.05
C LYS A 695 -13.60 -5.83 -29.97
N THR A 696 -13.40 -5.64 -31.27
CA THR A 696 -14.49 -5.50 -32.25
C THR A 696 -14.42 -6.67 -33.24
N PRO A 697 -15.55 -7.34 -33.55
CA PRO A 697 -15.57 -8.35 -34.60
C PRO A 697 -15.39 -7.68 -35.96
N VAL A 698 -14.29 -7.98 -36.64
CA VAL A 698 -13.95 -7.45 -37.95
C VAL A 698 -13.97 -8.59 -38.96
N ALA A 699 -14.66 -8.37 -40.08
CA ALA A 699 -14.74 -9.37 -41.12
C ALA A 699 -13.38 -9.59 -41.80
N SER A 700 -13.15 -10.83 -42.23
CA SER A 700 -11.90 -11.25 -42.89
C SER A 700 -11.61 -10.52 -44.21
N ASP A 701 -12.59 -9.82 -44.78
CA ASP A 701 -12.48 -9.03 -46.01
C ASP A 701 -11.87 -7.63 -45.79
N VAL A 702 -11.64 -7.22 -44.54
CA VAL A 702 -11.09 -5.89 -44.19
C VAL A 702 -9.57 -5.92 -44.16
N ASP A 703 -8.95 -5.24 -45.13
CA ASP A 703 -7.50 -5.03 -45.17
C ASP A 703 -7.10 -3.74 -44.43
N LEU A 704 -6.56 -3.91 -43.22
CA LEU A 704 -6.07 -2.80 -42.38
C LEU A 704 -4.81 -2.12 -42.94
N ASP A 705 -3.96 -2.85 -43.65
CA ASP A 705 -2.73 -2.29 -44.23
C ASP A 705 -3.06 -1.38 -45.43
N PHE A 706 -4.10 -1.73 -46.18
CA PHE A 706 -4.64 -0.86 -47.23
C PHE A 706 -5.20 0.45 -46.64
N ILE A 707 -5.99 0.38 -45.57
CA ILE A 707 -6.51 1.57 -44.87
C ILE A 707 -5.36 2.45 -44.35
N ALA A 708 -4.33 1.83 -43.78
CA ALA A 708 -3.12 2.52 -43.32
C ALA A 708 -2.37 3.24 -44.45
N SER A 709 -2.35 2.68 -45.67
CA SER A 709 -1.72 3.31 -46.84
C SER A 709 -2.45 4.58 -47.32
N LYS A 710 -3.77 4.67 -47.13
CA LYS A 710 -4.61 5.79 -47.58
C LYS A 710 -4.77 6.91 -46.56
N THR A 711 -4.43 6.64 -45.31
CA THR A 711 -4.58 7.58 -44.17
C THR A 711 -3.29 8.36 -43.87
N HIS A 712 -2.53 8.75 -44.90
CA HIS A 712 -1.32 9.55 -44.69
C HIS A 712 -1.64 10.92 -44.06
N GLY A 713 -0.94 11.28 -42.99
CA GLY A 713 -1.14 12.54 -42.27
C GLY A 713 -2.37 12.57 -41.36
N PHE A 714 -2.93 11.40 -41.03
CA PHE A 714 -3.96 11.24 -40.00
C PHE A 714 -3.30 11.00 -38.64
N SER A 715 -3.86 11.60 -37.59
CA SER A 715 -3.47 11.33 -36.21
C SER A 715 -4.10 10.02 -35.68
N GLY A 716 -3.64 9.52 -34.53
CA GLY A 716 -4.27 8.36 -33.89
C GLY A 716 -5.74 8.61 -33.52
N ALA A 717 -6.08 9.86 -33.16
CA ALA A 717 -7.46 10.28 -32.93
C ALA A 717 -8.30 10.26 -34.22
N ASP A 718 -7.73 10.65 -35.37
CA ASP A 718 -8.44 10.60 -36.66
C ASP A 718 -8.70 9.16 -37.09
N LEU A 719 -7.74 8.25 -36.86
CA LEU A 719 -7.95 6.81 -37.08
C LEU A 719 -9.02 6.24 -36.15
N GLY A 720 -9.02 6.68 -34.88
CA GLY A 720 -10.08 6.38 -33.91
C GLY A 720 -11.45 6.84 -34.34
N PHE A 721 -11.53 8.02 -34.95
CA PHE A 721 -12.78 8.52 -35.51
C PHE A 721 -13.29 7.63 -36.65
N ILE A 722 -12.40 7.18 -37.54
CA ILE A 722 -12.77 6.28 -38.66
C ILE A 722 -13.30 4.95 -38.13
N THR A 723 -12.60 4.31 -37.19
CA THR A 723 -13.00 3.01 -36.61
C THR A 723 -14.31 3.13 -35.83
N GLN A 724 -14.45 4.12 -34.96
CA GLN A 724 -15.70 4.36 -34.23
C GLN A 724 -16.86 4.67 -35.15
N ARG A 725 -16.63 5.38 -36.26
CA ARG A 725 -17.67 5.68 -37.24
C ARG A 725 -18.13 4.43 -37.98
N ALA A 726 -17.19 3.59 -38.41
CA ALA A 726 -17.50 2.32 -39.05
C ALA A 726 -18.34 1.43 -38.12
N VAL A 727 -17.96 1.32 -36.84
CA VAL A 727 -18.73 0.58 -35.82
C VAL A 727 -20.13 1.16 -35.63
N LYS A 728 -20.27 2.50 -35.55
CA LYS A 728 -21.59 3.15 -35.45
C LYS A 728 -22.49 2.87 -36.66
N LEU A 729 -21.92 2.74 -37.86
CA LEU A 729 -22.67 2.38 -39.06
C LEU A 729 -23.16 0.93 -38.98
N ALA A 730 -22.30 0.00 -38.55
CA ALA A 730 -22.67 -1.40 -38.33
C ALA A 730 -23.78 -1.55 -37.28
N ILE A 731 -23.65 -0.87 -36.13
CA ILE A 731 -24.69 -0.86 -35.07
C ILE A 731 -26.01 -0.30 -35.62
N LYS A 732 -25.96 0.78 -36.41
CA LYS A 732 -27.16 1.37 -37.02
C LYS A 732 -27.83 0.38 -37.97
N GLU A 733 -27.06 -0.39 -38.75
CA GLU A 733 -27.59 -1.41 -39.64
C GLU A 733 -28.23 -2.58 -38.86
N ALA A 734 -27.54 -3.10 -37.84
CA ALA A 734 -28.04 -4.16 -36.96
C ALA A 734 -29.39 -3.77 -36.33
N ILE A 735 -29.45 -2.60 -35.68
CA ILE A 735 -30.69 -2.08 -35.07
C ILE A 735 -31.80 -1.90 -36.12
N THR A 736 -31.46 -1.44 -37.33
CA THR A 736 -32.46 -1.26 -38.40
C THR A 736 -33.00 -2.61 -38.89
N ALA A 737 -32.13 -3.62 -39.01
CA ALA A 737 -32.50 -4.98 -39.38
C ALA A 737 -33.39 -5.63 -38.31
N ASP A 738 -33.04 -5.48 -37.03
CA ASP A 738 -33.86 -5.97 -35.90
C ASP A 738 -35.24 -5.33 -35.91
N ILE A 739 -35.34 -4.00 -36.05
CA ILE A 739 -36.63 -3.31 -36.12
C ILE A 739 -37.47 -3.82 -37.30
N GLN A 740 -36.86 -4.08 -38.45
CA GLN A 740 -37.56 -4.63 -39.62
C GLN A 740 -38.02 -6.07 -39.38
N ARG A 741 -37.19 -6.89 -38.72
CA ARG A 741 -37.51 -8.27 -38.37
C ARG A 741 -38.65 -8.34 -37.34
N THR A 742 -38.63 -7.50 -36.32
CA THR A 742 -39.70 -7.39 -35.32
C THR A 742 -41.01 -6.94 -35.98
N LYS A 743 -40.97 -5.92 -36.86
CA LYS A 743 -42.17 -5.49 -37.60
C LYS A 743 -42.71 -6.55 -38.56
N ALA A 744 -41.83 -7.33 -39.18
CA ALA A 744 -42.23 -8.44 -40.04
C ALA A 744 -42.86 -9.59 -39.24
N ARG A 745 -42.32 -9.90 -38.05
CA ARG A 745 -42.88 -10.87 -37.10
C ARG A 745 -44.23 -10.42 -36.54
N GLU A 746 -44.35 -9.15 -36.15
CA GLU A 746 -45.63 -8.54 -35.74
C GLU A 746 -46.69 -8.60 -36.85
N ALA A 747 -46.29 -8.43 -38.11
CA ALA A 747 -47.18 -8.56 -39.27
C ALA A 747 -47.54 -10.02 -39.62
N ALA A 748 -46.71 -10.99 -39.22
CA ALA A 748 -46.91 -12.42 -39.46
C ALA A 748 -47.75 -13.12 -38.37
N GLY A 749 -47.91 -12.50 -37.20
CA GLY A 749 -48.80 -13.00 -36.13
C GLY A 749 -48.26 -14.21 -35.35
N GLU A 750 -46.94 -14.42 -35.33
CA GLU A 750 -46.29 -15.50 -34.57
C GLU A 750 -45.92 -15.01 -33.16
N GLU A 751 -46.43 -15.68 -32.12
CA GLU A 751 -46.00 -15.48 -30.73
C GLU A 751 -44.70 -16.26 -30.46
N ALA A 752 -43.79 -15.59 -29.74
CA ALA A 752 -42.38 -15.90 -29.57
C ALA A 752 -42.00 -17.37 -29.28
N MET A 753 -41.09 -17.91 -30.09
CA MET A 753 -40.11 -18.90 -29.62
C MET A 753 -38.72 -18.30 -29.73
N ASP A 754 -38.04 -18.19 -28.59
CA ASP A 754 -36.65 -17.77 -28.40
C ASP A 754 -35.68 -18.86 -28.90
N GLU A 755 -35.70 -19.21 -30.18
CA GLU A 755 -34.68 -20.08 -30.79
C GLU A 755 -33.64 -19.23 -31.51
N ASP A 756 -32.46 -19.09 -30.88
CA ASP A 756 -31.17 -18.65 -31.41
C ASP A 756 -31.25 -17.71 -32.64
N ASP A 757 -31.70 -16.48 -32.41
CA ASP A 757 -31.67 -15.44 -33.44
C ASP A 757 -30.21 -15.06 -33.75
N GLU A 758 -29.65 -15.62 -34.82
CA GLU A 758 -28.36 -15.21 -35.38
C GLU A 758 -28.35 -13.68 -35.60
N ASP A 759 -27.32 -13.01 -35.08
CA ASP A 759 -27.11 -11.56 -35.22
C ASP A 759 -27.05 -11.21 -36.72
N PRO A 760 -27.95 -10.34 -37.24
CA PRO A 760 -27.99 -10.00 -38.66
C PRO A 760 -26.75 -9.27 -39.16
N VAL A 761 -25.95 -8.64 -38.29
CA VAL A 761 -24.68 -7.98 -38.64
C VAL A 761 -23.60 -8.35 -37.62
N PRO A 762 -23.05 -9.58 -37.67
CA PRO A 762 -22.13 -10.07 -36.65
C PRO A 762 -20.73 -9.44 -36.74
N GLU A 763 -20.37 -8.88 -37.90
CA GLU A 763 -19.01 -8.44 -38.19
C GLU A 763 -18.96 -7.09 -38.95
N LEU A 764 -17.89 -6.33 -38.70
CA LEU A 764 -17.62 -5.08 -39.38
C LEU A 764 -17.05 -5.33 -40.79
N THR A 765 -17.84 -5.01 -41.82
CA THR A 765 -17.48 -5.22 -43.24
C THR A 765 -16.71 -4.05 -43.87
N LYS A 766 -16.08 -4.31 -45.02
CA LYS A 766 -15.37 -3.29 -45.82
C LYS A 766 -16.22 -2.08 -46.18
N ARG A 767 -17.53 -2.28 -46.45
CA ARG A 767 -18.46 -1.20 -46.83
C ARG A 767 -18.56 -0.12 -45.74
N HIS A 768 -18.56 -0.53 -44.46
CA HIS A 768 -18.63 0.40 -43.33
C HIS A 768 -17.40 1.29 -43.25
N PHE A 769 -16.21 0.75 -43.57
CA PHE A 769 -14.98 1.53 -43.63
C PHE A 769 -14.95 2.48 -44.83
N GLU A 770 -15.47 2.08 -46.00
CA GLU A 770 -15.55 2.97 -47.17
C GLU A 770 -16.46 4.18 -46.91
N GLU A 771 -17.62 3.96 -46.30
CA GLU A 771 -18.53 5.05 -45.93
C GLU A 771 -17.95 5.93 -44.81
N ALA A 772 -17.29 5.33 -43.82
CA ALA A 772 -16.60 6.08 -42.76
C ALA A 772 -15.47 6.96 -43.34
N MET A 773 -14.73 6.45 -44.33
CA MET A 773 -13.61 7.16 -44.97
C MET A 773 -14.08 8.42 -45.74
N GLN A 774 -15.29 8.41 -46.32
CA GLN A 774 -15.82 9.58 -47.01
C GLN A 774 -16.04 10.80 -46.09
N MET A 775 -16.31 10.55 -44.81
CA MET A 775 -16.53 11.59 -43.81
C MET A 775 -15.27 11.94 -43.02
N ALA A 776 -14.17 11.23 -43.25
CA ALA A 776 -12.93 11.40 -42.52
C ALA A 776 -12.24 12.71 -42.92
N ARG A 777 -11.80 13.48 -41.92
CA ARG A 777 -11.06 14.73 -42.12
C ARG A 777 -9.72 14.64 -41.40
N ARG A 778 -8.70 15.27 -41.98
CA ARG A 778 -7.38 15.39 -41.35
C ARG A 778 -7.43 16.50 -40.31
N SER A 779 -7.06 16.19 -39.07
CA SER A 779 -7.02 17.19 -37.98
C SER A 779 -5.77 18.06 -38.00
N VAL A 780 -4.67 17.59 -38.60
CA VAL A 780 -3.38 18.29 -38.62
C VAL A 780 -3.02 18.68 -40.05
N SER A 781 -2.75 19.96 -40.26
CA SER A 781 -2.35 20.51 -41.56
C SER A 781 -0.85 20.29 -41.84
N ASP A 782 -0.46 20.25 -43.12
CA ASP A 782 0.96 20.08 -43.50
C ASP A 782 1.85 21.25 -43.04
N VAL A 783 1.25 22.43 -42.81
CA VAL A 783 1.96 23.59 -42.25
C VAL A 783 2.31 23.38 -40.78
N GLU A 784 1.38 22.83 -40.00
CA GLU A 784 1.61 22.52 -38.59
C GLU A 784 2.66 21.41 -38.43
N ILE A 785 2.63 20.37 -39.27
CA ILE A 785 3.62 19.28 -39.25
C ILE A 785 5.03 19.83 -39.40
N ARG A 786 5.27 20.67 -40.42
CA ARG A 786 6.60 21.28 -40.63
C ARG A 786 7.02 22.16 -39.46
N ARG A 787 6.07 22.83 -38.80
CA ARG A 787 6.35 23.65 -37.62
C ARG A 787 6.83 22.79 -36.45
N TYR A 788 6.19 21.64 -36.19
CA TYR A 788 6.63 20.71 -35.15
C TYR A 788 7.98 20.08 -35.47
N GLU A 789 8.22 19.69 -36.73
CA GLU A 789 9.51 19.14 -37.16
C GLU A 789 10.65 20.14 -37.04
N ALA A 790 10.43 21.39 -37.46
CA ALA A 790 11.40 22.47 -37.31
C ALA A 790 11.71 22.75 -35.84
N PHE A 791 10.68 22.76 -34.98
CA PHE A 791 10.85 22.94 -33.54
C PHE A 791 11.63 21.77 -32.90
N ALA A 792 11.32 20.52 -33.27
CA ALA A 792 12.02 19.33 -32.81
C ALA A 792 13.51 19.34 -33.23
N GLN A 793 13.80 19.78 -34.46
CA GLN A 793 15.19 19.95 -34.93
C GLN A 793 15.91 21.07 -34.18
N GLN A 794 15.24 22.20 -33.93
CA GLN A 794 15.81 23.31 -33.17
C GLN A 794 16.14 22.88 -31.73
N MET A 795 15.26 22.13 -31.07
CA MET A 795 15.48 21.60 -29.72
C MET A 795 16.59 20.56 -29.66
N LYS A 796 16.69 19.67 -30.66
CA LYS A 796 17.83 18.72 -30.78
C LYS A 796 19.16 19.44 -31.00
N ASN A 797 19.16 20.54 -31.76
CA ASN A 797 20.36 21.33 -32.07
C ASN A 797 20.72 22.36 -30.99
N ALA A 798 19.82 22.66 -30.04
CA ALA A 798 20.04 23.59 -28.94
C ALA A 798 20.90 23.00 -27.80
N GLY A 799 21.22 21.70 -27.85
CA GLY A 799 22.12 21.07 -26.89
C GLY A 799 23.60 21.33 -27.22
N PRO A 800 24.46 21.68 -26.23
CA PRO A 800 25.89 21.90 -26.46
C PRO A 800 26.65 20.67 -26.99
N GLY A 801 26.02 19.48 -26.98
CA GLY A 801 26.56 18.25 -27.55
C GLY A 801 26.57 18.17 -29.08
N ALA A 802 25.78 19.00 -29.79
CA ALA A 802 25.73 18.96 -31.26
C ALA A 802 27.08 19.32 -31.93
N TYR A 803 27.96 19.99 -31.20
CA TYR A 803 29.31 20.37 -31.64
C TYR A 803 30.43 19.67 -30.85
N PHE A 804 30.08 18.78 -29.91
CA PHE A 804 31.07 18.11 -29.06
C PHE A 804 31.50 16.79 -29.70
N LYS A 805 32.63 16.82 -30.41
CA LYS A 805 33.39 15.62 -30.75
C LYS A 805 34.70 15.65 -29.99
N PHE A 806 35.04 14.56 -29.31
CA PHE A 806 36.39 14.39 -28.79
C PHE A 806 37.38 14.40 -29.96
N PRO A 807 38.53 15.09 -29.85
CA PRO A 807 39.60 14.94 -30.82
C PRO A 807 40.07 13.48 -30.80
N GLU A 808 39.92 12.77 -31.92
CA GLU A 808 40.58 11.49 -32.11
C GLU A 808 42.08 11.75 -32.24
N GLY A 809 42.85 11.48 -31.18
CA GLY A 809 44.31 11.31 -31.27
C GLY A 809 44.59 9.89 -31.80
N GLU A 810 45.59 9.63 -32.66
CA GLU A 810 46.86 10.31 -32.88
C GLU A 810 47.37 10.08 -34.33
N GLY A 811 48.15 11.04 -34.85
CA GLY A 811 49.23 10.72 -35.79
C GLY A 811 49.32 11.55 -37.08
N ALA A 812 49.81 12.80 -37.00
CA ALA A 812 50.83 13.33 -37.92
C ALA A 812 51.14 14.80 -37.60
N ALA A 813 52.36 15.03 -37.13
CA ALA A 813 53.00 16.34 -37.16
C ALA A 813 53.24 16.75 -38.61
N ASN A 814 52.58 17.82 -39.07
CA ASN A 814 53.13 18.89 -39.92
C ASN A 814 51.99 19.74 -40.51
N GLN A 815 51.75 20.91 -39.91
CA GLN A 815 51.50 22.19 -40.58
C GLN A 815 51.01 23.19 -39.52
N ALA A 816 51.95 23.75 -38.78
CA ALA A 816 51.76 25.00 -38.06
C ALA A 816 52.63 26.06 -38.73
N ALA A 817 52.10 26.66 -39.80
CA ALA A 817 52.56 27.93 -40.34
C ALA A 817 51.43 28.55 -41.14
N ASN A 818 51.14 29.81 -40.82
CA ASN A 818 50.18 30.72 -41.45
C ASN A 818 48.72 30.57 -40.99
N SER A 819 48.35 31.34 -39.96
CA SER A 819 47.56 32.57 -40.18
C SER A 819 47.04 33.09 -38.84
N PHE A 820 47.90 33.80 -38.10
CA PHE A 820 47.48 34.75 -37.07
C PHE A 820 48.12 36.09 -37.41
N GLY A 821 47.28 37.02 -37.83
CA GLY A 821 47.64 38.37 -38.21
C GLY A 821 46.60 38.93 -39.16
N ASP A 822 45.56 39.55 -38.64
CA ASP A 822 45.52 41.01 -38.59
C ASP A 822 44.26 41.48 -37.84
N ALA A 823 44.48 42.40 -36.92
CA ALA A 823 43.44 43.14 -36.22
C ALA A 823 43.50 44.57 -36.76
N GLY A 824 42.66 44.87 -37.76
CA GLY A 824 42.26 46.23 -38.14
C GLY A 824 40.80 46.40 -37.72
N ASN A 825 40.46 47.20 -36.72
CA ASN A 825 40.45 48.67 -36.71
C ASN A 825 39.36 49.23 -37.64
N ASP A 826 38.10 49.15 -37.18
CA ASP A 826 36.98 49.94 -37.71
C ASP A 826 36.68 51.05 -36.70
N ASP A 827 37.19 52.25 -37.02
CA ASP A 827 36.61 53.53 -36.62
C ASP A 827 36.23 54.27 -37.93
N ASP A 828 35.15 55.05 -37.83
CA ASP A 828 34.54 56.00 -38.80
C ASP A 828 33.46 55.44 -39.75
N LEU A 829 32.14 55.65 -39.55
CA LEU A 829 31.31 56.89 -39.46
C LEU A 829 30.89 57.42 -40.86
N TYR A 830 29.56 57.37 -41.12
CA TYR A 830 28.76 57.93 -42.24
C TYR A 830 29.00 57.42 -43.68
N ASP A 831 28.06 56.62 -44.19
CA ASP A 831 27.18 56.97 -45.32
C ASP A 831 25.93 56.06 -45.36
#